data_AF-A0A4Q2LNE3-F1
#
_entry.id   AF-A0A4Q2LNE3-F1
#
_cell.length_a   1.000
_cell.length_b   1.000
_cell.length_c   1.000
_cell.angle_alpha   90.00
_cell.angle_beta   90.00
_cell.angle_gamma   90.00
#
_symmetry.space_group_name_H-M   'P 1'
#
loop_
_entity.id
_entity.type
_entity.pdbx_description
1 polymer ?
#
loop_
_entity_poly.entity_id
_entity_poly.type
_entity_poly.pdbx_seq_one_letter_code
_entity_poly.pdbx_strand_id
1 'polypeptide(L)'
;MVLELGEELRSYRLPASSFLYAVRGNAQVWLDGVPHVVDRFHVIHGGKGMCLDIKVIEPFEYYIVLYKAKLSHPSKREQLRLEDRGSPFHIQYSFAPHHPIPLLLKIEQMYKEWSGPDLLQQVHIKSLFFQFVYEHLWQLSNHDIDMKHADPVAQTIRYLEDNYAERVTMDELAGMLDCSTGYLTRLFKRATGTSPIDYLIAIRLEKAKALLLTTEATLQEIAECVGFSDDSYFNRLFKKHIGVSMGQYRLQGQHCPVNRSEYTIVPRNLKRYIVNGYENHYHTQGEGYHMKGPIKTPLAVTLLLCLTLLLAACSAGTGSTNTANNSSSNSTASANNTSQGAAAGNETAANEAGAARTIKHAMGEEQLTGTPERVVILTNEGTEALLAVGMKPVGAVMSWIGEPWYDHIKDEMVEVTVVGDELQPNLELIASLKPDLIIGNKVRQEKIYEQLKQIAPTVFAEDLSGFWKENFRLYTETINKKTEGEDVLAAFDKRVAEVKEKLGEKANTKVSIVRFSASQVRIYQKNTFSGVLLDQLGIARPASQDVDGFIEVLSKEQISEMDGDVMFYFVSENVGSTDAANVVEEWMNDPLFKNLDVAKNNKVIQVDEGIWNSAGGYKAANLLLDELAKYFEVQ
;
A
#
# COMPACT_ATOMS: atom_id res chain seq x y z
N MET A 1 -18.42 3.30 32.93
CA MET A 1 -19.27 4.34 32.31
C MET A 1 -20.57 3.67 31.93
N VAL A 2 -21.68 4.42 31.95
CA VAL A 2 -23.00 3.93 31.55
C VAL A 2 -23.50 4.90 30.48
N LEU A 3 -23.92 4.37 29.34
CA LEU A 3 -24.64 5.13 28.32
C LEU A 3 -26.08 4.67 28.30
N GLU A 4 -27.00 5.62 28.44
CA GLU A 4 -28.44 5.36 28.46
C GLU A 4 -29.01 5.25 27.03
N LEU A 5 -30.25 4.76 26.92
CA LEU A 5 -30.91 4.58 25.63
C LEU A 5 -31.06 5.93 24.89
N GLY A 6 -30.49 6.01 23.68
CA GLY A 6 -30.50 7.22 22.85
C GLY A 6 -29.27 8.12 23.04
N GLU A 7 -28.38 7.82 23.98
CA GLU A 7 -27.05 8.42 24.03
C GLU A 7 -26.12 7.75 23.02
N GLU A 8 -25.25 8.55 22.41
CA GLU A 8 -24.24 8.07 21.49
C GLU A 8 -22.90 8.72 21.81
N LEU A 9 -21.84 7.93 21.78
CA LEU A 9 -20.48 8.45 21.73
C LEU A 9 -20.11 8.56 20.26
N ARG A 10 -19.84 9.77 19.77
CA ARG A 10 -19.42 9.97 18.38
C ARG A 10 -18.03 10.59 18.32
N SER A 11 -17.24 10.09 17.38
CA SER A 11 -15.95 10.61 17.00
C SER A 11 -14.95 10.71 18.15
N TYR A 12 -15.05 9.84 19.16
CA TYR A 12 -14.16 9.86 20.31
C TYR A 12 -12.77 9.34 19.89
N ARG A 13 -11.80 10.25 19.78
CA ARG A 13 -10.42 9.89 19.47
C ARG A 13 -9.73 9.31 20.69
N LEU A 14 -9.23 8.08 20.57
CA LEU A 14 -8.52 7.40 21.64
C LEU A 14 -7.20 8.12 21.97
N PRO A 15 -7.02 8.67 23.19
CA PRO A 15 -5.82 9.44 23.55
C PRO A 15 -4.60 8.54 23.84
N ALA A 16 -4.83 7.24 23.98
CA ALA A 16 -3.83 6.19 24.18
C ALA A 16 -4.43 4.86 23.69
N SER A 17 -3.62 3.79 23.58
CA SER A 17 -4.17 2.45 23.32
C SER A 17 -5.13 2.06 24.43
N SER A 18 -6.17 1.32 24.08
CA SER A 18 -7.30 1.10 24.97
C SER A 18 -7.88 -0.31 24.85
N PHE A 19 -8.33 -0.81 25.99
CA PHE A 19 -9.29 -1.93 26.05
C PHE A 19 -10.64 -1.37 26.48
N LEU A 20 -11.67 -1.59 25.67
CA LEU A 20 -13.06 -1.42 26.06
C LEU A 20 -13.60 -2.78 26.49
N TYR A 21 -14.13 -2.85 27.71
CA TYR A 21 -14.73 -4.06 28.28
C TYR A 21 -16.20 -3.81 28.58
N ALA A 22 -17.09 -4.46 27.85
CA ALA A 22 -18.53 -4.38 28.08
C ALA A 22 -18.92 -5.19 29.31
N VAL A 23 -19.74 -4.63 30.20
CA VAL A 23 -20.21 -5.29 31.42
C VAL A 23 -21.68 -5.72 31.25
N ARG A 24 -22.52 -4.82 30.73
CA ARG A 24 -23.96 -5.03 30.55
C ARG A 24 -24.48 -4.28 29.33
N GLY A 25 -25.63 -4.74 28.82
CA GLY A 25 -26.31 -4.15 27.68
C GLY A 25 -25.78 -4.61 26.33
N ASN A 26 -26.26 -3.94 25.29
CA ASN A 26 -25.88 -4.15 23.91
C ASN A 26 -25.67 -2.80 23.23
N ALA A 27 -24.58 -2.69 22.48
CA ALA A 27 -24.29 -1.53 21.65
C ALA A 27 -23.71 -1.95 20.30
N GLN A 28 -23.88 -1.09 19.32
CA GLN A 28 -23.08 -1.13 18.11
C GLN A 28 -21.89 -0.20 18.30
N VAL A 29 -20.68 -0.73 18.16
CA VAL A 29 -19.43 0.00 18.35
C VAL A 29 -18.68 0.03 17.05
N TRP A 30 -18.24 1.20 16.60
CA TRP A 30 -17.33 1.33 15.49
C TRP A 30 -15.97 1.75 16.01
N LEU A 31 -14.95 1.01 15.60
CA LEU A 31 -13.58 1.46 15.72
C LEU A 31 -13.08 1.72 14.31
N ASP A 32 -12.78 2.98 14.03
CA ASP A 32 -12.37 3.40 12.70
C ASP A 32 -13.36 2.91 11.64
N GLY A 33 -14.64 3.18 11.84
CA GLY A 33 -15.70 2.81 10.89
C GLY A 33 -15.93 1.30 10.71
N VAL A 34 -15.11 0.43 11.31
CA VAL A 34 -15.33 -1.02 11.31
C VAL A 34 -16.36 -1.34 12.39
N PRO A 35 -17.54 -1.86 12.02
CA PRO A 35 -18.61 -2.15 12.98
C PRO A 35 -18.31 -3.41 13.78
N HIS A 36 -18.63 -3.36 15.08
CA HIS A 36 -18.62 -4.47 16.02
C HIS A 36 -19.96 -4.47 16.76
N VAL A 37 -20.64 -5.62 16.74
CA VAL A 37 -21.83 -5.84 17.58
C VAL A 37 -21.33 -6.28 18.95
N VAL A 38 -21.67 -5.51 19.98
CA VAL A 38 -21.08 -5.65 21.31
C VAL A 38 -22.15 -5.97 22.34
N ASP A 39 -22.10 -7.19 22.85
CA ASP A 39 -22.90 -7.66 23.96
C ASP A 39 -22.13 -7.58 25.29
N ARG A 40 -22.79 -7.96 26.39
CA ARG A 40 -22.11 -8.10 27.70
C ARG A 40 -20.83 -8.95 27.60
N PHE A 41 -19.81 -8.54 28.33
CA PHE A 41 -18.49 -9.17 28.41
C PHE A 41 -17.64 -9.13 27.15
N HIS A 42 -18.08 -8.48 26.07
CA HIS A 42 -17.23 -8.28 24.91
C HIS A 42 -16.02 -7.40 25.26
N VAL A 43 -14.88 -7.71 24.64
CA VAL A 43 -13.67 -6.90 24.70
C VAL A 43 -13.35 -6.38 23.32
N ILE A 44 -13.09 -5.07 23.24
CA ILE A 44 -12.60 -4.42 22.04
C ILE A 44 -11.26 -3.78 22.38
N HIS A 45 -10.27 -3.97 21.52
CA HIS A 45 -9.01 -3.26 21.61
C HIS A 45 -8.86 -2.27 20.46
N GLY A 46 -8.39 -1.07 20.78
CA GLY A 46 -8.09 -0.02 19.81
C GLY A 46 -6.81 0.72 20.17
N GLY A 47 -6.01 1.04 19.15
CA GLY A 47 -4.79 1.83 19.30
C GLY A 47 -5.05 3.32 19.50
N LYS A 48 -4.00 4.03 19.91
CA LYS A 48 -4.00 5.49 20.00
C LYS A 48 -4.37 6.11 18.64
N GLY A 49 -5.17 7.17 18.65
CA GLY A 49 -5.56 7.90 17.46
C GLY A 49 -6.75 7.30 16.68
N MET A 50 -7.16 6.06 16.98
CA MET A 50 -8.38 5.48 16.40
C MET A 50 -9.63 6.25 16.85
N CYS A 51 -10.63 6.25 15.98
CA CYS A 51 -11.95 6.84 16.22
C CYS A 51 -12.89 5.79 16.82
N LEU A 52 -13.41 6.04 18.02
CA LEU A 52 -14.40 5.21 18.69
C LEU A 52 -15.78 5.88 18.60
N ASP A 53 -16.73 5.16 18.01
CA ASP A 53 -18.14 5.51 17.99
C ASP A 53 -18.94 4.41 18.69
N ILE A 54 -19.89 4.79 19.54
CA ILE A 54 -20.77 3.86 20.26
C ILE A 54 -22.21 4.34 20.07
N LYS A 55 -23.05 3.46 19.53
CA LYS A 55 -24.49 3.63 19.45
C LYS A 55 -25.17 2.59 20.31
N VAL A 56 -25.87 3.05 21.32
CA VAL A 56 -26.52 2.19 22.32
C VAL A 56 -27.82 1.60 21.75
N ILE A 57 -27.99 0.28 21.90
CA ILE A 57 -29.25 -0.43 21.60
C ILE A 57 -30.04 -0.66 22.89
N GLU A 58 -29.35 -1.03 23.97
CA GLU A 58 -29.87 -1.14 25.34
C GLU A 58 -28.88 -0.51 26.32
N PRO A 59 -29.29 -0.04 27.52
CA PRO A 59 -28.40 0.61 28.48
C PRO A 59 -27.05 -0.11 28.61
N PHE A 60 -25.99 0.58 28.19
CA PHE A 60 -24.70 -0.02 27.91
C PHE A 60 -23.68 0.40 28.96
N GLU A 61 -23.25 -0.55 29.77
CA GLU A 61 -22.25 -0.34 30.81
C GLU A 61 -20.91 -0.94 30.38
N TYR A 62 -19.86 -0.14 30.42
CA TYR A 62 -18.52 -0.57 30.01
C TYR A 62 -17.41 0.13 30.79
N TYR A 63 -16.24 -0.51 30.81
CA TYR A 63 -14.97 0.09 31.25
C TYR A 63 -14.10 0.40 30.04
N ILE A 64 -13.33 1.49 30.12
CA ILE A 64 -12.24 1.77 29.18
C ILE A 64 -10.92 1.85 29.95
N VAL A 65 -9.97 0.99 29.60
CA VAL A 65 -8.64 0.95 30.20
C VAL A 65 -7.67 1.57 29.21
N LEU A 66 -7.24 2.80 29.48
CA LEU A 66 -6.26 3.52 28.67
C LEU A 66 -4.85 3.19 29.15
N TYR A 67 -3.97 2.78 28.24
CA TYR A 67 -2.60 2.43 28.59
C TYR A 67 -1.59 2.97 27.58
N LYS A 68 -0.37 3.19 28.07
CA LYS A 68 0.78 3.54 27.24
C LYS A 68 1.83 2.46 27.42
N ALA A 69 2.13 1.74 26.35
CA ALA A 69 3.28 0.87 26.29
C ALA A 69 4.44 1.65 25.69
N LYS A 70 5.61 1.60 26.34
CA LYS A 70 6.85 2.17 25.82
C LYS A 70 7.93 1.11 25.87
N LEU A 71 8.66 0.96 24.78
CA LEU A 71 9.84 0.12 24.76
C LEU A 71 10.93 0.75 25.65
N SER A 72 11.51 -0.05 26.54
CA SER A 72 12.54 0.41 27.49
C SER A 72 13.91 0.37 26.83
N HIS A 73 14.62 1.51 26.79
CA HIS A 73 15.96 1.57 26.23
C HIS A 73 17.04 1.03 27.20
N PRO A 74 18.08 0.32 26.70
CA PRO A 74 18.35 0.02 25.30
C PRO A 74 17.50 -1.17 24.79
N SER A 75 16.59 -0.89 23.85
CA SER A 75 15.77 -1.89 23.18
C SER A 75 16.61 -2.61 22.13
N LYS A 76 16.45 -3.93 22.00
CA LYS A 76 17.13 -4.69 20.93
C LYS A 76 16.69 -4.15 19.56
N ARG A 77 17.59 -4.20 18.58
CA ARG A 77 17.32 -3.72 17.21
C ARG A 77 16.07 -4.33 16.58
N GLU A 78 15.72 -5.57 16.96
CA GLU A 78 14.50 -6.27 16.57
C GLU A 78 13.21 -5.61 17.10
N GLN A 79 13.22 -5.10 18.33
CA GLN A 79 12.05 -4.43 18.93
C GLN A 79 11.81 -3.05 18.31
N LEU A 80 12.89 -2.35 17.95
CA LEU A 80 12.81 -1.09 17.19
C LEU A 80 12.29 -1.33 15.76
N ARG A 81 12.67 -2.45 15.14
CA ARG A 81 12.13 -2.84 13.82
C ARG A 81 10.64 -3.21 13.87
N LEU A 82 10.14 -3.74 15.00
CA LEU A 82 8.72 -3.99 15.20
C LEU A 82 7.91 -2.68 15.29
N GLU A 83 8.44 -1.65 15.96
CA GLU A 83 7.84 -0.30 15.92
C GLU A 83 7.82 0.27 14.49
N ASP A 84 8.89 0.09 13.71
CA ASP A 84 8.99 0.58 12.32
C ASP A 84 8.07 -0.15 11.32
N ARG A 85 7.68 -1.41 11.58
CA ARG A 85 6.84 -2.23 10.71
C ARG A 85 5.33 -2.14 11.02
N GLY A 86 4.98 -1.51 12.13
CA GLY A 86 3.61 -1.43 12.63
C GLY A 86 3.60 -1.68 14.13
N SER A 87 3.27 -0.66 14.90
CA SER A 87 3.26 -0.75 16.37
C SER A 87 2.21 -1.81 16.81
N PRO A 88 2.60 -2.83 17.59
CA PRO A 88 1.68 -3.87 18.05
C PRO A 88 0.56 -3.33 18.95
N PHE A 89 0.68 -2.06 19.35
CA PHE A 89 -0.32 -1.33 20.13
C PHE A 89 -1.38 -0.64 19.27
N HIS A 90 -1.30 -0.77 17.93
CA HIS A 90 -2.25 -0.23 16.94
C HIS A 90 -3.06 -1.33 16.22
N ILE A 91 -3.14 -2.51 16.82
CA ILE A 91 -3.97 -3.60 16.31
C ILE A 91 -5.40 -3.42 16.83
N GLN A 92 -6.38 -3.64 15.97
CA GLN A 92 -7.80 -3.63 16.28
C GLN A 92 -8.32 -5.07 16.27
N TYR A 93 -9.03 -5.45 17.32
CA TYR A 93 -9.76 -6.71 17.39
C TYR A 93 -10.91 -6.59 18.38
N SER A 94 -11.87 -7.50 18.26
CA SER A 94 -13.04 -7.61 19.11
C SER A 94 -13.35 -9.08 19.35
N PHE A 95 -13.66 -9.47 20.58
CA PHE A 95 -14.12 -10.83 20.88
C PHE A 95 -14.87 -10.93 22.21
N ALA A 96 -15.64 -12.01 22.37
CA ALA A 96 -16.25 -12.39 23.62
C ALA A 96 -15.34 -13.41 24.34
N PRO A 97 -14.74 -13.09 25.50
CA PRO A 97 -13.87 -14.01 26.23
C PRO A 97 -14.63 -15.21 26.79
N HIS A 98 -14.05 -16.41 26.72
CA HIS A 98 -14.60 -17.64 27.32
C HIS A 98 -14.69 -17.57 28.85
N HIS A 99 -13.76 -16.87 29.47
CA HIS A 99 -13.70 -16.67 30.92
C HIS A 99 -13.71 -15.16 31.23
N PRO A 100 -14.89 -14.51 31.18
CA PRO A 100 -14.99 -13.05 31.30
C PRO A 100 -14.81 -12.56 32.75
N ILE A 101 -15.26 -13.34 33.73
CA ILE A 101 -15.24 -12.92 35.14
C ILE A 101 -13.83 -12.61 35.68
N PRO A 102 -12.79 -13.43 35.43
CA PRO A 102 -11.42 -13.10 35.82
C PRO A 102 -10.88 -11.79 35.24
N LEU A 103 -11.33 -11.38 34.05
CA LEU A 103 -10.97 -10.11 33.44
C LEU A 103 -11.70 -8.95 34.12
N LEU A 104 -13.03 -9.10 34.30
CA LEU A 104 -13.87 -8.11 34.98
C LEU A 104 -13.38 -7.82 36.40
N LEU A 105 -13.08 -8.84 37.21
CA LEU A 105 -12.61 -8.65 38.60
C LEU A 105 -11.31 -7.83 38.66
N LYS A 106 -10.39 -8.03 37.72
CA LYS A 106 -9.15 -7.25 37.64
C LYS A 106 -9.46 -5.79 37.25
N ILE A 107 -10.34 -5.56 36.28
CA ILE A 107 -10.77 -4.22 35.88
C ILE A 107 -11.45 -3.49 37.03
N GLU A 108 -12.40 -4.13 37.72
CA GLU A 108 -13.11 -3.55 38.86
C GLU A 108 -12.15 -3.19 39.99
N GLN A 109 -11.19 -4.07 40.30
CA GLN A 109 -10.18 -3.80 41.33
C GLN A 109 -9.25 -2.65 40.91
N MET A 110 -8.80 -2.62 39.64
CA MET A 110 -8.04 -1.48 39.10
C MET A 110 -8.83 -0.19 39.21
N TYR A 111 -10.12 -0.20 38.84
CA TYR A 111 -11.00 0.97 38.89
C TYR A 111 -11.18 1.47 40.33
N LYS A 112 -11.39 0.57 41.28
CA LYS A 112 -11.53 0.91 42.70
C LYS A 112 -10.28 1.56 43.29
N GLU A 113 -9.10 1.07 42.90
CA GLU A 113 -7.82 1.59 43.39
C GLU A 113 -7.35 2.85 42.62
N TRP A 114 -7.84 3.09 41.39
CA TRP A 114 -7.39 4.19 40.52
C TRP A 114 -7.56 5.58 41.13
N SER A 115 -8.60 5.79 41.94
CA SER A 115 -8.84 7.08 42.62
C SER A 115 -7.96 7.31 43.86
N GLY A 116 -7.17 6.31 44.26
CA GLY A 116 -6.33 6.37 45.45
C GLY A 116 -4.96 7.02 45.19
N PRO A 117 -4.49 7.95 46.04
CA PRO A 117 -3.19 8.60 45.87
C PRO A 117 -1.99 7.75 46.35
N ASP A 118 -2.22 6.52 46.84
CA ASP A 118 -1.19 5.70 47.48
C ASP A 118 -0.25 5.02 46.46
N LEU A 119 1.05 5.05 46.75
CA LEU A 119 2.09 4.45 45.90
C LEU A 119 1.93 2.93 45.80
N LEU A 120 1.51 2.26 46.89
CA LEU A 120 1.28 0.82 46.87
C LEU A 120 0.11 0.45 45.96
N GLN A 121 -0.96 1.23 45.98
CA GLN A 121 -2.10 1.07 45.06
C GLN A 121 -1.67 1.27 43.60
N GLN A 122 -0.83 2.27 43.30
CA GLN A 122 -0.31 2.44 41.93
C GLN A 122 0.54 1.26 41.44
N VAL A 123 1.34 0.64 42.32
CA VAL A 123 2.09 -0.57 41.99
C VAL A 123 1.15 -1.76 41.79
N HIS A 124 0.15 -1.91 42.65
CA HIS A 124 -0.82 -2.99 42.56
C HIS A 124 -1.68 -2.89 41.30
N ILE A 125 -2.16 -1.69 40.92
CA ILE A 125 -2.86 -1.44 39.65
C ILE A 125 -2.01 -1.88 38.47
N LYS A 126 -0.70 -1.57 38.45
CA LYS A 126 0.19 -2.03 37.36
C LYS A 126 0.31 -3.56 37.33
N SER A 127 0.42 -4.21 38.49
CA SER A 127 0.42 -5.68 38.60
C SER A 127 -0.88 -6.28 38.05
N LEU A 128 -2.03 -5.74 38.47
CA LEU A 128 -3.36 -6.14 38.00
C LEU A 128 -3.50 -5.93 36.50
N PHE A 129 -2.97 -4.83 35.96
CA PHE A 129 -2.98 -4.55 34.52
C PHE A 129 -2.18 -5.60 33.75
N PHE A 130 -0.97 -5.96 34.21
CA PHE A 130 -0.20 -7.03 33.56
C PHE A 130 -0.90 -8.39 33.64
N GLN A 131 -1.53 -8.71 34.77
CA GLN A 131 -2.33 -9.92 34.91
C GLN A 131 -3.56 -9.90 33.98
N PHE A 132 -4.19 -8.74 33.82
CA PHE A 132 -5.30 -8.54 32.87
C PHE A 132 -4.82 -8.76 31.44
N VAL A 133 -3.71 -8.14 31.04
CA VAL A 133 -3.14 -8.30 29.69
C VAL A 133 -2.75 -9.75 29.40
N TYR A 134 -2.12 -10.44 30.36
CA TYR A 134 -1.77 -11.86 30.20
C TYR A 134 -3.01 -12.72 29.97
N GLU A 135 -4.00 -12.61 30.86
CA GLU A 135 -5.26 -13.38 30.78
C GLU A 135 -5.99 -13.08 29.47
N HIS A 136 -6.06 -11.80 29.12
CA HIS A 136 -6.66 -11.32 27.88
C HIS A 136 -5.99 -11.96 26.66
N LEU A 137 -4.65 -11.86 26.56
CA LEU A 137 -3.90 -12.39 25.42
C LEU A 137 -3.96 -13.90 25.32
N TRP A 138 -3.99 -14.61 26.47
CA TRP A 138 -4.18 -16.06 26.49
C TRP A 138 -5.57 -16.46 25.99
N GLN A 139 -6.62 -15.74 26.40
CA GLN A 139 -7.97 -16.00 25.88
C GLN A 139 -8.08 -15.62 24.40
N LEU A 140 -7.40 -14.55 23.96
CA LEU A 140 -7.33 -14.12 22.56
C LEU A 140 -6.65 -15.19 21.69
N SER A 141 -5.51 -15.75 22.11
CA SER A 141 -4.78 -16.76 21.33
C SER A 141 -5.53 -18.08 21.14
N ASN A 142 -6.54 -18.33 21.98
CA ASN A 142 -7.38 -19.53 21.90
C ASN A 142 -8.65 -19.31 21.05
N HIS A 143 -8.77 -18.15 20.37
CA HIS A 143 -9.83 -17.89 19.40
C HIS A 143 -9.23 -17.55 18.05
N ASP A 144 -9.91 -17.96 16.99
CA ASP A 144 -9.59 -17.55 15.63
C ASP A 144 -10.25 -16.19 15.37
N ILE A 145 -9.57 -15.10 15.77
CA ILE A 145 -10.08 -13.73 15.66
C ILE A 145 -9.33 -12.99 14.57
N ASP A 146 -10.09 -12.33 13.70
CA ASP A 146 -9.55 -11.43 12.69
C ASP A 146 -8.92 -10.18 13.34
N MET A 147 -7.59 -10.20 13.49
CA MET A 147 -6.81 -9.08 14.00
C MET A 147 -6.52 -8.11 12.85
N LYS A 148 -7.21 -6.97 12.83
CA LYS A 148 -7.02 -5.94 11.80
C LYS A 148 -5.96 -4.96 12.25
N HIS A 149 -5.01 -4.65 11.38
CA HIS A 149 -4.09 -3.54 11.64
C HIS A 149 -4.78 -2.22 11.27
N ALA A 150 -4.60 -1.20 12.11
CA ALA A 150 -4.95 0.17 11.73
C ALA A 150 -4.38 0.51 10.35
N ASP A 151 -5.21 1.02 9.44
CA ASP A 151 -4.69 1.68 8.24
C ASP A 151 -4.40 3.15 8.55
N PRO A 152 -3.11 3.55 8.67
CA PRO A 152 -2.75 4.92 9.01
C PRO A 152 -3.19 5.91 7.92
N VAL A 153 -3.31 5.46 6.67
CA VAL A 153 -3.77 6.31 5.56
C VAL A 153 -5.26 6.57 5.70
N ALA A 154 -6.10 5.54 5.85
CA ALA A 154 -7.53 5.72 6.07
C ALA A 154 -7.85 6.53 7.35
N GLN A 155 -7.08 6.34 8.43
CA GLN A 155 -7.18 7.17 9.64
C GLN A 155 -6.84 8.64 9.36
N THR A 156 -5.78 8.89 8.57
CA THR A 156 -5.39 10.24 8.18
C THR A 156 -6.45 10.88 7.29
N ILE A 157 -6.98 10.16 6.29
CA ILE A 157 -8.04 10.66 5.40
C ILE A 157 -9.26 11.08 6.22
N ARG A 158 -9.77 10.21 7.10
CA ARG A 158 -10.91 10.53 7.96
C ARG A 158 -10.65 11.73 8.84
N TYR A 159 -9.47 11.81 9.47
CA TYR A 159 -9.13 12.98 10.27
C TYR A 159 -9.15 14.27 9.44
N LEU A 160 -8.60 14.24 8.23
CA LEU A 160 -8.59 15.38 7.33
C LEU A 160 -10.00 15.76 6.87
N GLU A 161 -10.88 14.78 6.62
CA GLU A 161 -12.27 15.01 6.24
C GLU A 161 -13.13 15.55 7.39
N ASP A 162 -12.92 15.07 8.60
CA ASP A 162 -13.65 15.52 9.79
C ASP A 162 -13.20 16.93 10.24
N ASN A 163 -11.92 17.25 10.07
CA ASN A 163 -11.29 18.46 10.61
C ASN A 163 -10.75 19.39 9.51
N TYR A 164 -11.30 19.32 8.29
CA TYR A 164 -10.72 20.03 7.15
C TYR A 164 -10.66 21.56 7.35
N ALA A 165 -11.59 22.14 8.11
CA ALA A 165 -11.66 23.57 8.36
C ALA A 165 -10.63 24.05 9.41
N GLU A 166 -10.07 23.14 10.20
CA GLU A 166 -9.13 23.48 11.27
C GLU A 166 -7.69 23.56 10.78
N ARG A 167 -6.80 24.14 11.60
CA ARG A 167 -5.37 24.14 11.30
C ARG A 167 -4.81 22.74 11.58
N VAL A 168 -4.49 22.00 10.51
CA VAL A 168 -3.87 20.67 10.60
C VAL A 168 -2.40 20.75 10.22
N THR A 169 -1.53 20.20 11.05
CA THR A 169 -0.09 20.08 10.80
C THR A 169 0.35 18.62 10.65
N MET A 170 1.49 18.43 9.98
CA MET A 170 2.05 17.09 9.77
C MET A 170 2.49 16.44 11.09
N ASP A 171 2.99 17.24 12.04
CA ASP A 171 3.42 16.76 13.36
C ASP A 171 2.24 16.27 14.20
N GLU A 172 1.08 16.93 14.11
CA GLU A 172 -0.15 16.51 14.76
C GLU A 172 -0.66 15.17 14.19
N LEU A 173 -0.70 15.04 12.85
CA LEU A 173 -1.11 13.80 12.19
C LEU A 173 -0.19 12.63 12.54
N ALA A 174 1.12 12.86 12.52
CA ALA A 174 2.11 11.86 12.88
C ALA A 174 2.04 11.49 14.37
N GLY A 175 1.84 12.48 15.24
CA GLY A 175 1.69 12.30 16.67
C GLY A 175 0.40 11.56 17.07
N MET A 176 -0.69 11.75 16.32
CA MET A 176 -1.94 11.01 16.48
C MET A 176 -1.73 9.52 16.25
N LEU A 177 -0.92 9.17 15.25
CA LEU A 177 -0.69 7.80 14.77
C LEU A 177 0.57 7.14 15.36
N ASP A 178 1.24 7.83 16.31
CA ASP A 178 2.47 7.37 16.96
C ASP A 178 3.58 6.96 15.98
N CYS A 179 3.66 7.65 14.83
CA CYS A 179 4.64 7.38 13.78
C CYS A 179 5.44 8.63 13.42
N SER A 180 6.51 8.49 12.64
CA SER A 180 7.27 9.66 12.15
C SER A 180 6.55 10.39 11.02
N THR A 181 6.73 11.72 10.93
CA THR A 181 6.17 12.55 9.85
C THR A 181 6.61 12.09 8.46
N GLY A 182 7.89 11.70 8.32
CA GLY A 182 8.44 11.18 7.07
C GLY A 182 7.84 9.83 6.67
N TYR A 183 7.58 8.96 7.65
CA TYR A 183 6.89 7.68 7.40
C TYR A 183 5.48 7.91 6.90
N LEU A 184 4.68 8.71 7.63
CA LEU A 184 3.29 8.98 7.26
C LEU A 184 3.17 9.68 5.90
N THR A 185 4.03 10.65 5.61
CA THR A 185 4.03 11.35 4.31
C THR A 185 4.28 10.39 3.16
N ARG A 186 5.26 9.49 3.30
CA ARG A 186 5.62 8.52 2.26
C ARG A 186 4.52 7.48 2.08
N LEU A 187 3.95 6.99 3.18
CA LEU A 187 2.86 6.01 3.17
C LEU A 187 1.60 6.59 2.51
N PHE A 188 1.20 7.80 2.93
CA PHE A 188 0.04 8.50 2.39
C PHE A 188 0.20 8.85 0.90
N LYS A 189 1.40 9.30 0.47
CA LYS A 189 1.70 9.55 -0.95
C LYS A 189 1.64 8.29 -1.80
N ARG A 190 2.12 7.16 -1.29
CA ARG A 190 2.05 5.88 -2.00
C ARG A 190 0.61 5.45 -2.25
N ALA A 191 -0.27 5.66 -1.27
CA ALA A 191 -1.67 5.25 -1.35
C ALA A 191 -2.56 6.23 -2.13
N THR A 192 -2.35 7.55 -1.98
CA THR A 192 -3.25 8.59 -2.53
C THR A 192 -2.65 9.40 -3.69
N GLY A 193 -1.38 9.19 -4.02
CA GLY A 193 -0.63 9.98 -5.01
C GLY A 193 -0.22 11.39 -4.55
N THR A 194 -0.67 11.87 -3.39
CA THR A 194 -0.43 13.24 -2.90
C THR A 194 0.00 13.27 -1.43
N SER A 195 0.53 14.40 -0.95
CA SER A 195 0.82 14.53 0.49
C SER A 195 -0.46 14.74 1.30
N PRO A 196 -0.49 14.43 2.61
CA PRO A 196 -1.64 14.71 3.47
C PRO A 196 -2.09 16.19 3.40
N ILE A 197 -1.14 17.12 3.29
CA ILE A 197 -1.44 18.55 3.21
C ILE A 197 -2.01 18.92 1.83
N ASP A 198 -1.48 18.36 0.75
CA ASP A 198 -2.04 18.58 -0.60
C ASP A 198 -3.45 17.98 -0.72
N TYR A 199 -3.67 16.82 -0.10
CA TYR A 199 -4.97 16.17 0.00
C TYR A 199 -5.97 17.04 0.77
N LEU A 200 -5.57 17.58 1.93
CA LEU A 200 -6.37 18.54 2.68
C LEU A 200 -6.73 19.79 1.85
N ILE A 201 -5.77 20.33 1.09
CA ILE A 201 -6.02 21.45 0.18
C ILE A 201 -7.09 21.06 -0.86
N ALA A 202 -7.02 19.85 -1.42
CA ALA A 202 -8.01 19.36 -2.38
C ALA A 202 -9.42 19.28 -1.76
N ILE A 203 -9.56 18.74 -0.54
CA ILE A 203 -10.84 18.71 0.19
C ILE A 203 -11.41 20.13 0.33
N ARG A 204 -10.58 21.07 0.79
CA ARG A 204 -11.00 22.47 0.99
C ARG A 204 -11.41 23.15 -0.31
N LEU A 205 -10.72 22.87 -1.41
CA LEU A 205 -11.08 23.38 -2.74
C LEU A 205 -12.44 22.85 -3.20
N GLU A 206 -12.71 21.55 -3.02
CA GLU A 206 -14.01 20.97 -3.37
C GLU A 206 -15.15 21.54 -2.53
N LYS A 207 -14.96 21.70 -1.21
CA LYS A 207 -15.95 22.36 -0.34
C LYS A 207 -16.18 23.83 -0.74
N ALA A 208 -15.11 24.55 -1.10
CA ALA A 208 -15.22 25.93 -1.57
C ALA A 208 -15.98 26.03 -2.90
N LYS A 209 -15.75 25.12 -3.87
CA LYS A 209 -16.54 25.06 -5.11
C LYS A 209 -18.02 24.90 -4.83
N ALA A 210 -18.39 23.98 -3.94
CA ALA A 210 -19.78 23.75 -3.56
C ALA A 210 -20.41 25.01 -2.95
N LEU A 211 -19.73 25.66 -2.01
CA LEU A 211 -20.20 26.90 -1.37
C LEU A 211 -20.32 28.07 -2.37
N LEU A 212 -19.40 28.18 -3.34
CA LEU A 212 -19.44 29.22 -4.38
C LEU A 212 -20.66 29.11 -5.29
N LEU A 213 -21.21 27.89 -5.46
CA LEU A 213 -22.36 27.60 -6.32
C LEU A 213 -23.70 27.57 -5.57
N THR A 214 -23.68 27.23 -4.28
CA THR A 214 -24.89 27.00 -3.48
C THR A 214 -25.25 28.15 -2.56
N THR A 215 -24.34 29.12 -2.36
CA THR A 215 -24.52 30.20 -1.39
C THR A 215 -24.13 31.57 -1.96
N GLU A 216 -24.68 32.63 -1.35
CA GLU A 216 -24.31 34.03 -1.62
C GLU A 216 -23.18 34.53 -0.70
N ALA A 217 -22.53 33.64 0.07
CA ALA A 217 -21.46 34.00 1.00
C ALA A 217 -20.33 34.76 0.28
N THR A 218 -19.71 35.72 0.95
CA THR A 218 -18.56 36.46 0.40
C THR A 218 -17.36 35.53 0.20
N LEU A 219 -16.42 35.92 -0.67
CA LEU A 219 -15.22 35.11 -0.92
C LEU A 219 -14.37 34.94 0.34
N GLN A 220 -14.37 35.95 1.23
CA GLN A 220 -13.70 35.91 2.52
C GLN A 220 -14.37 34.90 3.46
N GLU A 221 -15.70 34.96 3.61
CA GLU A 221 -16.45 34.01 4.46
C GLU A 221 -16.24 32.56 4.00
N ILE A 222 -16.18 32.31 2.69
CA ILE A 222 -15.91 30.98 2.15
C ILE A 222 -14.48 30.54 2.48
N ALA A 223 -13.49 31.43 2.30
CA ALA A 223 -12.09 31.13 2.63
C ALA A 223 -11.91 30.77 4.11
N GLU A 224 -12.52 31.57 5.01
CA GLU A 224 -12.51 31.32 6.45
C GLU A 224 -13.22 30.00 6.80
N CYS A 225 -14.39 29.73 6.19
CA CYS A 225 -15.16 28.51 6.42
C CYS A 225 -14.41 27.23 6.01
N VAL A 226 -13.61 27.28 4.94
CA VAL A 226 -12.80 26.14 4.51
C VAL A 226 -11.41 26.09 5.14
N GLY A 227 -11.11 26.96 6.11
CA GLY A 227 -9.89 26.89 6.92
C GLY A 227 -8.69 27.66 6.38
N PHE A 228 -8.89 28.70 5.57
CA PHE A 228 -7.85 29.63 5.15
C PHE A 228 -8.02 31.00 5.82
N SER A 229 -6.96 31.48 6.47
CA SER A 229 -6.93 32.81 7.10
C SER A 229 -6.54 33.94 6.15
N ASP A 230 -5.97 33.63 4.99
CA ASP A 230 -5.54 34.60 3.95
C ASP A 230 -6.35 34.34 2.67
N ASP A 231 -7.30 35.23 2.40
CA ASP A 231 -8.22 35.19 1.25
C ASP A 231 -7.48 35.28 -0.10
N SER A 232 -6.41 36.07 -0.13
CA SER A 232 -5.62 36.40 -1.30
C SER A 232 -4.66 35.26 -1.66
N TYR A 233 -4.12 34.59 -0.64
CA TYR A 233 -3.43 33.32 -0.81
C TYR A 233 -4.38 32.23 -1.30
N PHE A 234 -5.55 32.08 -0.67
CA PHE A 234 -6.52 31.05 -1.06
C PHE A 234 -7.03 31.26 -2.49
N ASN A 235 -7.34 32.49 -2.91
CA ASN A 235 -7.80 32.77 -4.27
C ASN A 235 -6.72 32.47 -5.33
N ARG A 236 -5.44 32.72 -5.02
CA ARG A 236 -4.32 32.32 -5.89
C ARG A 236 -4.20 30.80 -5.99
N LEU A 237 -4.36 30.09 -4.88
CA LEU A 237 -4.33 28.63 -4.83
C LEU A 237 -5.51 28.03 -5.61
N PHE A 238 -6.72 28.55 -5.40
CA PHE A 238 -7.92 28.17 -6.14
C PHE A 238 -7.72 28.36 -7.65
N LYS A 239 -7.25 29.54 -8.07
CA LYS A 239 -6.95 29.80 -9.49
C LYS A 239 -5.90 28.87 -10.07
N LYS A 240 -4.86 28.53 -9.29
CA LYS A 240 -3.81 27.60 -9.71
C LYS A 240 -4.37 26.19 -9.98
N HIS A 241 -5.25 25.69 -9.13
CA HIS A 241 -5.78 24.33 -9.23
C HIS A 241 -7.00 24.21 -10.15
N ILE A 242 -7.86 25.24 -10.20
CA ILE A 242 -9.14 25.21 -10.93
C ILE A 242 -9.05 25.96 -12.27
N GLY A 243 -8.01 26.77 -12.48
CA GLY A 243 -7.77 27.54 -13.70
C GLY A 243 -8.43 28.92 -13.73
N VAL A 244 -9.44 29.16 -12.89
CA VAL A 244 -10.17 30.45 -12.78
C VAL A 244 -10.23 30.93 -11.33
N SER A 245 -10.37 32.24 -11.11
CA SER A 245 -10.52 32.77 -9.75
C SER A 245 -11.88 32.41 -9.14
N MET A 246 -12.00 32.44 -7.80
CA MET A 246 -13.26 32.13 -7.12
C MET A 246 -14.43 33.00 -7.62
N GLY A 247 -14.17 34.29 -7.85
CA GLY A 247 -15.19 35.22 -8.37
C GLY A 247 -15.63 34.88 -9.80
N GLN A 248 -14.70 34.45 -10.67
CA GLN A 248 -15.03 33.99 -12.02
C GLN A 248 -15.79 32.66 -12.00
N TYR A 249 -15.39 31.74 -11.11
CA TYR A 249 -16.04 30.44 -10.95
C TYR A 249 -17.52 30.59 -10.54
N ARG A 250 -17.82 31.51 -9.61
CA ARG A 250 -19.20 31.85 -9.23
C ARG A 250 -20.04 32.36 -10.40
N LEU A 251 -19.47 33.24 -11.22
CA LEU A 251 -20.16 33.82 -12.39
C LEU A 251 -20.43 32.77 -13.48
N GLN A 252 -19.55 31.78 -13.63
CA GLN A 252 -19.73 30.68 -14.59
C GLN A 252 -20.84 29.70 -14.17
N GLY A 253 -20.96 29.42 -12.86
CA GLY A 253 -22.04 28.59 -12.31
C GLY A 253 -23.44 29.21 -12.38
N GLN A 254 -23.53 30.54 -12.52
CA GLN A 254 -24.80 31.26 -12.67
C GLN A 254 -25.40 31.19 -14.09
N HIS A 255 -24.74 30.54 -15.05
CA HIS A 255 -25.22 30.43 -16.44
C HIS A 255 -25.76 29.02 -16.77
N CYS A 256 -26.97 28.72 -16.30
CA CYS A 256 -27.91 27.86 -17.05
C CYS A 256 -29.36 28.37 -16.85
N PRO A 257 -30.18 28.45 -17.92
CA PRO A 257 -31.40 29.23 -17.95
C PRO A 257 -32.64 28.40 -17.56
N VAL A 258 -33.53 29.01 -16.77
CA VAL A 258 -34.94 28.64 -16.55
C VAL A 258 -35.23 27.36 -15.76
N ASN A 259 -35.51 27.53 -14.46
CA ASN A 259 -36.80 27.13 -13.92
C ASN A 259 -37.23 28.14 -12.85
N ARG A 260 -37.78 29.28 -13.32
CA ARG A 260 -38.27 30.34 -12.43
C ARG A 260 -39.74 30.08 -12.15
N SER A 261 -40.07 29.89 -10.87
CA SER A 261 -41.45 29.88 -10.36
C SER A 261 -42.23 31.07 -10.93
N GLU A 262 -43.38 30.78 -11.54
CA GLU A 262 -44.26 31.76 -12.21
C GLU A 262 -45.03 32.68 -11.24
N TYR A 263 -44.81 32.58 -9.94
CA TYR A 263 -45.56 33.33 -8.94
C TYR A 263 -44.70 34.38 -8.26
N THR A 264 -44.61 35.58 -8.86
CA THR A 264 -44.07 36.77 -8.18
C THR A 264 -45.19 37.79 -7.99
N ILE A 265 -45.45 38.16 -6.73
CA ILE A 265 -46.55 39.04 -6.29
C ILE A 265 -46.17 40.55 -6.42
N VAL A 266 -45.10 40.89 -7.13
CA VAL A 266 -44.60 42.27 -7.22
C VAL A 266 -44.61 42.76 -8.67
N PRO A 267 -45.17 43.95 -8.98
CA PRO A 267 -45.13 44.51 -10.33
C PRO A 267 -43.69 44.84 -10.75
N ARG A 268 -43.33 44.46 -11.98
CA ARG A 268 -42.04 44.81 -12.59
C ARG A 268 -41.88 46.32 -12.71
N ASN A 269 -40.96 46.90 -11.94
CA ASN A 269 -40.34 48.18 -12.28
C ASN A 269 -38.94 47.93 -12.84
N LEU A 270 -38.81 47.97 -14.17
CA LEU A 270 -37.50 48.18 -14.80
C LEU A 270 -37.10 49.64 -14.55
N LYS A 271 -36.14 49.86 -13.65
CA LYS A 271 -35.29 51.06 -13.69
C LYS A 271 -33.84 50.63 -13.75
N ARG A 272 -33.27 50.71 -14.95
CA ARG A 272 -31.84 50.92 -15.15
C ARG A 272 -31.48 52.25 -14.47
N TYR A 273 -30.58 52.23 -13.52
CA TYR A 273 -29.78 53.40 -13.17
C TYR A 273 -28.34 52.98 -12.97
N ILE A 274 -27.52 53.42 -13.92
CA ILE A 274 -26.12 53.74 -13.70
C ILE A 274 -26.10 54.89 -12.71
N VAL A 275 -25.39 54.75 -11.58
CA VAL A 275 -24.84 55.89 -10.84
C VAL A 275 -23.45 55.49 -10.34
N ASN A 276 -22.45 56.15 -10.92
CA ASN A 276 -21.06 56.19 -10.49
C ASN A 276 -20.91 56.89 -9.13
N GLY A 277 -19.89 56.47 -8.38
CA GLY A 277 -19.29 57.28 -7.33
C GLY A 277 -18.03 56.58 -6.83
N TYR A 278 -16.91 56.77 -7.53
CA TYR A 278 -15.52 56.90 -7.03
C TYR A 278 -14.55 56.85 -8.22
N GLU A 279 -14.44 57.97 -8.93
CA GLU A 279 -13.20 58.34 -9.63
C GLU A 279 -12.74 59.67 -9.04
N ASN A 280 -11.52 59.70 -8.48
CA ASN A 280 -10.80 60.95 -8.25
C ASN A 280 -9.50 60.91 -9.06
N HIS A 281 -9.54 61.68 -10.15
CA HIS A 281 -8.43 62.11 -10.96
C HIS A 281 -7.89 63.41 -10.36
N TYR A 282 -6.60 63.52 -10.03
CA TYR A 282 -5.93 64.82 -9.89
C TYR A 282 -4.78 64.92 -10.89
N HIS A 283 -4.80 66.03 -11.61
CA HIS A 283 -4.01 66.41 -12.77
C HIS A 283 -2.53 66.72 -12.48
N THR A 284 -1.72 66.48 -13.51
CA THR A 284 -0.36 66.96 -13.80
C THR A 284 -0.25 68.48 -14.02
N GLN A 285 0.83 69.08 -13.49
CA GLN A 285 1.74 70.11 -14.05
C GLN A 285 2.58 70.66 -12.88
N GLY A 286 3.90 70.77 -12.84
CA GLY A 286 5.02 70.40 -13.70
C GLY A 286 6.27 71.01 -13.03
N GLU A 287 7.33 70.22 -12.82
CA GLU A 287 8.74 70.64 -12.81
C GLU A 287 9.60 69.38 -12.67
N GLY A 288 10.60 69.28 -13.53
CA GLY A 288 11.22 68.01 -13.92
C GLY A 288 12.21 67.46 -12.91
N TYR A 289 12.26 66.13 -12.84
CA TYR A 289 13.51 65.38 -12.71
C TYR A 289 13.39 64.10 -13.53
N HIS A 290 14.30 63.92 -14.50
CA HIS A 290 14.48 62.66 -15.20
C HIS A 290 14.93 61.58 -14.19
N MET A 291 14.12 60.54 -13.97
CA MET A 291 14.58 59.30 -13.35
C MET A 291 14.38 58.13 -14.33
N LYS A 292 15.51 57.50 -14.66
CA LYS A 292 15.61 56.32 -15.54
C LYS A 292 14.85 55.15 -14.93
N GLY A 293 13.97 54.51 -15.71
CA GLY A 293 13.32 53.26 -15.31
C GLY A 293 14.34 52.12 -15.10
N PRO A 294 14.08 51.16 -14.19
CA PRO A 294 15.00 50.06 -13.97
C PRO A 294 14.94 49.10 -15.17
N ILE A 295 16.06 49.03 -15.89
CA ILE A 295 16.35 48.01 -16.89
C ILE A 295 16.45 46.67 -16.18
N LYS A 296 15.67 45.68 -16.61
CA LYS A 296 15.78 44.29 -16.16
C LYS A 296 17.14 43.74 -16.59
N THR A 297 18.01 43.43 -15.63
CA THR A 297 19.29 42.75 -15.88
C THR A 297 19.04 41.23 -15.98
N PRO A 298 19.63 40.52 -16.96
CA PRO A 298 19.58 39.07 -16.99
C PRO A 298 20.54 38.48 -15.94
N LEU A 299 20.06 37.42 -15.29
CA LEU A 299 20.67 36.63 -14.22
C LEU A 299 22.08 36.04 -14.54
N ALA A 300 22.63 36.31 -15.72
CA ALA A 300 23.91 35.77 -16.20
C ALA A 300 25.14 36.53 -15.66
N VAL A 301 24.99 37.81 -15.27
CA VAL A 301 26.11 38.65 -14.81
C VAL A 301 26.48 38.37 -13.34
N THR A 302 25.52 37.97 -12.52
CA THR A 302 25.75 37.57 -11.12
C THR A 302 26.45 36.22 -11.02
N LEU A 303 26.21 35.31 -11.96
CA LEU A 303 26.89 34.01 -12.02
C LEU A 303 28.38 34.14 -12.42
N LEU A 304 28.70 35.10 -13.29
CA LEU A 304 30.08 35.36 -13.74
C LEU A 304 30.96 36.02 -12.65
N LEU A 305 30.35 36.84 -11.78
CA LEU A 305 31.06 37.53 -10.70
C LEU A 305 31.43 36.61 -9.52
N CYS A 306 30.61 35.59 -9.25
CA CYS A 306 30.89 34.58 -8.22
C CYS A 306 32.01 33.60 -8.65
N LEU A 307 32.14 33.33 -9.97
CA LEU A 307 33.18 32.45 -10.48
C LEU A 307 34.59 33.09 -10.41
N THR A 308 34.68 34.42 -10.55
CA THR A 308 35.96 35.15 -10.46
C THR A 308 36.46 35.33 -9.02
N LEU A 309 35.57 35.29 -8.02
CA LEU A 309 35.93 35.40 -6.59
C LEU A 309 36.49 34.09 -6.01
N LEU A 310 36.14 32.94 -6.59
CA LEU A 310 36.66 31.63 -6.16
C LEU A 310 38.07 31.31 -6.70
N LEU A 311 38.50 31.98 -7.77
CA LEU A 311 39.83 31.77 -8.38
C LEU A 311 40.95 32.65 -7.77
N ALA A 312 40.64 33.57 -6.85
CA ALA A 312 41.60 34.51 -6.27
C ALA A 312 42.08 34.15 -4.84
N ALA A 313 41.63 33.04 -4.26
CA ALA A 313 41.88 32.70 -2.85
C ALA A 313 42.95 31.61 -2.61
N CYS A 314 43.76 31.25 -3.61
CA CYS A 314 44.92 30.36 -3.44
C CYS A 314 46.11 30.84 -4.29
N SER A 315 46.66 32.01 -3.98
CA SER A 315 48.05 32.31 -4.32
C SER A 315 48.66 33.40 -3.44
N ALA A 316 49.83 33.05 -2.87
CA ALA A 316 50.87 33.88 -2.21
C ALA A 316 50.59 34.35 -0.76
N GLY A 317 51.53 34.27 0.18
CA GLY A 317 52.96 33.91 0.20
C GLY A 317 53.37 33.66 1.68
N THR A 318 54.58 33.28 2.09
CA THR A 318 55.96 33.54 1.63
C THR A 318 56.88 32.69 2.52
N GLY A 319 57.85 31.93 2.00
CA GLY A 319 59.29 32.27 1.84
C GLY A 319 60.14 31.12 2.44
N SER A 320 61.37 30.75 2.03
CA SER A 320 62.35 31.30 1.09
C SER A 320 63.49 30.26 0.83
N THR A 321 64.01 30.27 -0.41
CA THR A 321 65.41 30.10 -0.89
C THR A 321 66.18 28.76 -0.99
N ASN A 322 66.85 28.66 -2.17
CA ASN A 322 68.15 28.06 -2.52
C ASN A 322 68.19 26.57 -2.95
N THR A 323 68.77 26.12 -4.09
CA THR A 323 69.69 26.70 -5.11
C THR A 323 69.64 25.84 -6.40
N ALA A 324 70.11 26.41 -7.51
CA ALA A 324 70.13 25.96 -8.89
C ALA A 324 71.08 24.79 -9.27
N ASN A 325 70.76 24.13 -10.40
CA ASN A 325 71.62 23.74 -11.55
C ASN A 325 70.92 22.60 -12.35
N ASN A 326 70.95 22.43 -13.66
CA ASN A 326 71.45 23.17 -14.84
C ASN A 326 70.94 22.41 -16.10
N SER A 327 71.06 23.05 -17.26
CA SER A 327 71.11 22.49 -18.64
C SER A 327 69.85 21.99 -19.36
N SER A 328 69.32 22.86 -20.24
CA SER A 328 69.37 22.78 -21.72
C SER A 328 69.52 21.38 -22.35
N SER A 329 68.91 21.01 -23.48
CA SER A 329 68.15 21.72 -24.52
C SER A 329 67.82 20.69 -25.61
N ASN A 330 66.76 20.98 -26.36
CA ASN A 330 66.65 20.82 -27.81
C ASN A 330 66.05 19.54 -28.45
N SER A 331 65.18 19.87 -29.41
CA SER A 331 64.93 19.28 -30.74
C SER A 331 63.98 18.09 -30.92
N THR A 332 62.76 18.44 -31.35
CA THR A 332 62.09 18.09 -32.62
C THR A 332 61.81 16.64 -33.06
N ALA A 333 60.54 16.48 -33.46
CA ALA A 333 60.01 15.79 -34.64
C ALA A 333 59.53 14.33 -34.52
N SER A 334 58.19 14.21 -34.64
CA SER A 334 57.41 13.22 -35.40
C SER A 334 58.15 12.18 -36.23
N ALA A 335 57.76 10.91 -36.09
CA ALA A 335 56.97 10.19 -37.13
C ALA A 335 56.69 8.74 -36.73
N ASN A 336 55.52 8.26 -37.16
CA ASN A 336 55.05 6.87 -37.19
C ASN A 336 56.06 5.90 -37.82
N ASN A 337 56.16 4.66 -37.34
CA ASN A 337 55.44 3.51 -37.91
C ASN A 337 55.91 2.17 -37.28
N THR A 338 54.92 1.31 -37.03
CA THR A 338 54.90 -0.16 -37.11
C THR A 338 56.21 -0.95 -37.22
N SER A 339 56.36 -1.95 -36.35
CA SER A 339 56.57 -3.35 -36.79
C SER A 339 56.41 -4.36 -35.65
N GLN A 340 55.88 -5.51 -36.05
CA GLN A 340 55.63 -6.74 -35.30
C GLN A 340 56.90 -7.39 -34.72
N GLY A 341 56.71 -8.22 -33.70
CA GLY A 341 57.67 -9.22 -33.23
C GLY A 341 57.46 -9.49 -31.73
N ALA A 342 56.55 -10.39 -31.35
CA ALA A 342 56.73 -11.83 -31.24
C ALA A 342 57.07 -12.27 -29.80
N ALA A 343 56.33 -13.30 -29.38
CA ALA A 343 56.63 -14.27 -28.33
C ALA A 343 56.70 -13.80 -26.87
N ALA A 344 55.69 -14.22 -26.10
CA ALA A 344 55.93 -15.15 -25.01
C ALA A 344 54.60 -15.84 -24.67
N GLY A 345 54.50 -17.12 -25.01
CA GLY A 345 53.52 -17.98 -24.35
C GLY A 345 53.85 -18.00 -22.87
N ASN A 346 52.83 -17.76 -22.05
CA ASN A 346 52.81 -18.28 -20.71
C ASN A 346 51.45 -18.91 -20.49
N GLU A 347 51.51 -20.17 -20.09
CA GLU A 347 50.41 -20.95 -19.56
C GLU A 347 49.70 -20.17 -18.45
N THR A 348 48.40 -19.96 -18.62
CA THR A 348 47.47 -19.99 -17.48
C THR A 348 46.15 -20.58 -17.93
N ALA A 349 46.14 -21.90 -18.10
CA ALA A 349 44.92 -22.66 -17.88
C ALA A 349 44.70 -22.74 -16.36
N ALA A 350 44.03 -21.74 -15.79
CA ALA A 350 43.31 -21.85 -14.51
C ALA A 350 42.49 -20.57 -14.24
N ASN A 351 41.22 -20.79 -13.92
CA ASN A 351 40.23 -19.87 -13.34
C ASN A 351 39.54 -18.86 -14.27
N GLU A 352 38.56 -19.35 -15.03
CA GLU A 352 37.28 -18.64 -15.12
C GLU A 352 36.55 -18.77 -13.77
N ALA A 353 37.05 -18.09 -12.74
CA ALA A 353 36.22 -17.77 -11.59
C ALA A 353 35.17 -16.77 -12.09
N GLY A 354 33.96 -17.28 -12.36
CA GLY A 354 32.86 -16.50 -12.95
C GLY A 354 32.72 -15.14 -12.27
N ALA A 355 32.70 -14.08 -13.08
CA ALA A 355 32.65 -12.70 -12.62
C ALA A 355 31.62 -12.54 -11.50
N ALA A 356 32.00 -11.87 -10.40
CA ALA A 356 31.09 -11.57 -9.31
C ALA A 356 29.96 -10.66 -9.83
N ARG A 357 28.71 -11.04 -9.53
CA ARG A 357 27.49 -10.33 -9.92
C ARG A 357 26.79 -9.85 -8.65
N THR A 358 26.54 -8.55 -8.56
CA THR A 358 25.78 -7.97 -7.45
C THR A 358 24.30 -7.97 -7.80
N ILE A 359 23.50 -8.71 -7.05
CA ILE A 359 22.05 -8.77 -7.19
C ILE A 359 21.41 -7.83 -6.19
N LYS A 360 20.61 -6.87 -6.67
CA LYS A 360 19.78 -6.01 -5.82
C LYS A 360 18.44 -6.70 -5.58
N HIS A 361 18.01 -6.76 -4.34
CA HIS A 361 16.79 -7.46 -3.96
C HIS A 361 16.12 -6.82 -2.74
N ALA A 362 14.96 -7.32 -2.34
CA ALA A 362 14.08 -6.73 -1.33
C ALA A 362 14.72 -6.52 0.07
N MET A 363 15.80 -7.25 0.34
CA MET A 363 16.50 -7.26 1.64
C MET A 363 17.91 -6.65 1.57
N GLY A 364 18.32 -6.08 0.43
CA GLY A 364 19.60 -5.42 0.25
C GLY A 364 20.30 -5.80 -1.07
N GLU A 365 21.61 -6.01 -0.97
CA GLU A 365 22.45 -6.45 -2.09
C GLU A 365 23.16 -7.75 -1.70
N GLU A 366 23.25 -8.69 -2.64
CA GLU A 366 23.95 -9.97 -2.47
C GLU A 366 24.96 -10.16 -3.59
N GLN A 367 26.16 -10.61 -3.25
CA GLN A 367 27.21 -10.89 -4.24
C GLN A 367 27.23 -12.37 -4.56
N LEU A 368 26.97 -12.71 -5.81
CA LEU A 368 26.98 -14.09 -6.32
C LEU A 368 28.12 -14.28 -7.31
N THR A 369 28.83 -15.40 -7.18
CA THR A 369 29.91 -15.79 -8.11
C THR A 369 29.50 -17.03 -8.88
N GLY A 370 29.81 -17.08 -10.18
CA GLY A 370 29.45 -18.20 -11.04
C GLY A 370 27.94 -18.42 -11.21
N THR A 371 27.58 -19.65 -11.57
CA THR A 371 26.20 -20.12 -11.73
C THR A 371 25.85 -21.06 -10.57
N PRO A 372 24.82 -20.75 -9.76
CA PRO A 372 24.37 -21.63 -8.68
C PRO A 372 23.91 -23.00 -9.21
N GLU A 373 24.31 -24.08 -8.54
CA GLU A 373 23.95 -25.47 -8.90
C GLU A 373 22.98 -26.11 -7.89
N ARG A 374 22.97 -25.62 -6.65
CA ARG A 374 22.18 -26.18 -5.53
C ARG A 374 21.22 -25.13 -4.97
N VAL A 375 20.22 -24.80 -5.78
CA VAL A 375 19.25 -23.75 -5.43
C VAL A 375 18.09 -24.33 -4.59
N VAL A 376 17.78 -23.65 -3.50
CA VAL A 376 16.53 -23.84 -2.74
C VAL A 376 15.58 -22.69 -3.03
N ILE A 377 14.31 -23.00 -3.32
CA ILE A 377 13.29 -22.00 -3.66
C ILE A 377 12.11 -22.05 -2.67
N LEU A 378 11.75 -20.89 -2.12
CA LEU A 378 10.78 -20.77 -1.03
C LEU A 378 9.43 -20.19 -1.47
N THR A 379 9.15 -20.16 -2.77
CA THR A 379 7.83 -19.77 -3.31
C THR A 379 7.40 -20.69 -4.44
N ASN A 380 6.09 -20.83 -4.60
CA ASN A 380 5.51 -21.58 -5.72
C ASN A 380 5.80 -20.90 -7.07
N GLU A 381 5.61 -19.58 -7.17
CA GLU A 381 5.86 -18.82 -8.41
C GLU A 381 7.33 -18.84 -8.84
N GLY A 382 8.25 -18.78 -7.87
CA GLY A 382 9.68 -18.89 -8.15
C GLY A 382 10.09 -20.31 -8.54
N THR A 383 9.40 -21.34 -8.06
CA THR A 383 9.64 -22.74 -8.48
C THR A 383 9.40 -22.87 -9.98
N GLU A 384 8.29 -22.31 -10.48
CA GLU A 384 8.02 -22.29 -11.92
C GLU A 384 9.04 -21.47 -12.70
N ALA A 385 9.53 -20.36 -12.14
CA ALA A 385 10.54 -19.53 -12.80
C ALA A 385 11.84 -20.29 -13.06
N LEU A 386 12.30 -21.07 -12.07
CA LEU A 386 13.47 -21.93 -12.19
C LEU A 386 13.27 -23.00 -13.27
N LEU A 387 12.13 -23.70 -13.21
CA LEU A 387 11.81 -24.76 -14.17
C LEU A 387 11.68 -24.23 -15.61
N ALA A 388 11.12 -23.03 -15.79
CA ALA A 388 10.94 -22.40 -17.10
C ALA A 388 12.26 -22.17 -17.86
N VAL A 389 13.38 -21.99 -17.14
CA VAL A 389 14.72 -21.83 -17.72
C VAL A 389 15.60 -23.07 -17.54
N GLY A 390 14.98 -24.22 -17.26
CA GLY A 390 15.64 -25.52 -17.17
C GLY A 390 16.51 -25.72 -15.93
N MET A 391 16.26 -24.96 -14.85
CA MET A 391 16.92 -25.17 -13.56
C MET A 391 16.00 -25.95 -12.62
N LYS A 392 16.44 -27.12 -12.17
CA LYS A 392 15.73 -27.93 -11.18
C LYS A 392 16.27 -27.61 -9.78
N PRO A 393 15.44 -27.14 -8.83
CA PRO A 393 15.90 -26.87 -7.46
C PRO A 393 16.22 -28.16 -6.72
N VAL A 394 17.16 -28.10 -5.76
CA VAL A 394 17.44 -29.25 -4.87
C VAL A 394 16.42 -29.35 -3.72
N GLY A 395 15.78 -28.23 -3.39
CA GLY A 395 14.67 -28.19 -2.46
C GLY A 395 13.69 -27.06 -2.78
N ALA A 396 12.40 -27.33 -2.56
CA ALA A 396 11.33 -26.37 -2.79
C ALA A 396 10.25 -26.50 -1.72
N VAL A 397 9.57 -25.40 -1.40
CA VAL A 397 8.34 -25.46 -0.58
C VAL A 397 7.24 -26.17 -1.37
N MET A 398 6.40 -26.96 -0.69
CA MET A 398 5.28 -27.66 -1.33
C MET A 398 4.30 -26.70 -1.98
N SER A 399 3.52 -27.20 -2.93
CA SER A 399 2.43 -26.46 -3.56
C SER A 399 1.30 -26.20 -2.55
N TRP A 400 0.59 -25.07 -2.70
CA TRP A 400 -0.58 -24.77 -1.87
C TRP A 400 -1.69 -25.83 -2.00
N ILE A 401 -1.83 -26.41 -3.20
CA ILE A 401 -2.67 -27.57 -3.48
C ILE A 401 -1.85 -28.62 -4.24
N GLY A 402 -2.23 -29.89 -4.08
CA GLY A 402 -1.54 -31.05 -4.65
C GLY A 402 -0.73 -31.84 -3.61
N GLU A 403 -0.33 -33.06 -3.96
CA GLU A 403 0.41 -33.97 -3.07
C GLU A 403 1.74 -34.41 -3.72
N PRO A 404 2.88 -33.75 -3.44
CA PRO A 404 3.04 -32.43 -2.79
C PRO A 404 3.14 -31.27 -3.81
N TRP A 405 2.98 -31.55 -5.10
CA TRP A 405 3.20 -30.61 -6.19
C TRP A 405 1.93 -30.38 -7.00
N TYR A 406 1.81 -29.19 -7.60
CA TYR A 406 0.78 -28.94 -8.62
C TYR A 406 0.93 -29.91 -9.80
N ASP A 407 -0.19 -30.25 -10.42
CA ASP A 407 -0.23 -31.20 -11.53
C ASP A 407 0.65 -30.79 -12.72
N HIS A 408 0.79 -29.48 -12.99
CA HIS A 408 1.57 -28.98 -14.13
C HIS A 408 3.08 -28.92 -13.90
N ILE A 409 3.58 -29.21 -12.69
CA ILE A 409 5.02 -29.27 -12.39
C ILE A 409 5.48 -30.59 -11.77
N LYS A 410 4.56 -31.48 -11.34
CA LYS A 410 4.91 -32.68 -10.58
C LYS A 410 5.96 -33.58 -11.25
N ASP A 411 5.91 -33.70 -12.58
CA ASP A 411 6.84 -34.53 -13.35
C ASP A 411 8.25 -33.93 -13.40
N GLU A 412 8.37 -32.60 -13.35
CA GLU A 412 9.65 -31.88 -13.29
C GLU A 412 10.24 -31.87 -11.87
N MET A 413 9.38 -32.03 -10.86
CA MET A 413 9.72 -31.95 -9.43
C MET A 413 10.03 -33.32 -8.78
N VAL A 414 10.14 -34.38 -9.57
CA VAL A 414 10.61 -35.70 -9.11
C VAL A 414 11.96 -35.56 -8.41
N GLU A 415 12.18 -36.22 -7.27
CA GLU A 415 13.42 -36.11 -6.46
C GLU A 415 13.74 -34.73 -5.83
N VAL A 416 12.90 -33.70 -6.03
CA VAL A 416 13.07 -32.44 -5.30
C VAL A 416 12.64 -32.64 -3.85
N THR A 417 13.46 -32.17 -2.91
CA THR A 417 13.15 -32.28 -1.47
C THR A 417 12.13 -31.21 -1.07
N VAL A 418 11.01 -31.62 -0.49
CA VAL A 418 10.02 -30.69 0.09
C VAL A 418 10.58 -30.07 1.36
N VAL A 419 10.76 -28.75 1.38
CA VAL A 419 11.35 -28.01 2.52
C VAL A 419 10.32 -27.30 3.40
N GLY A 420 9.11 -27.86 3.52
CA GLY A 420 7.98 -27.26 4.23
C GLY A 420 7.00 -26.57 3.27
N ASP A 421 6.14 -25.70 3.80
CA ASP A 421 5.22 -24.87 3.02
C ASP A 421 5.73 -23.43 2.88
N GLU A 422 5.08 -22.64 2.02
CA GLU A 422 5.49 -21.27 1.71
C GLU A 422 5.44 -20.32 2.94
N LEU A 423 4.59 -20.59 3.94
CA LEU A 423 4.51 -19.81 5.19
C LEU A 423 5.53 -20.27 6.22
N GLN A 424 5.84 -21.55 6.27
CA GLN A 424 6.71 -22.17 7.27
C GLN A 424 7.76 -23.10 6.65
N PRO A 425 8.79 -22.55 5.97
CA PRO A 425 9.91 -23.36 5.52
C PRO A 425 10.71 -23.98 6.67
N ASN A 426 11.14 -25.23 6.50
CA ASN A 426 11.95 -25.97 7.45
C ASN A 426 13.44 -25.66 7.27
N LEU A 427 13.96 -24.78 8.13
CA LEU A 427 15.35 -24.32 8.11
C LEU A 427 16.39 -25.44 8.28
N GLU A 428 16.11 -26.45 9.11
CA GLU A 428 17.03 -27.57 9.33
C GLU A 428 17.17 -28.41 8.07
N LEU A 429 16.05 -28.67 7.40
CA LEU A 429 16.04 -29.41 6.14
C LEU A 429 16.75 -28.60 5.05
N ILE A 430 16.49 -27.30 4.95
CA ILE A 430 17.20 -26.39 4.02
C ILE A 430 18.71 -26.45 4.27
N ALA A 431 19.16 -26.35 5.53
CA ALA A 431 20.58 -26.44 5.87
C ALA A 431 21.20 -27.79 5.49
N SER A 432 20.46 -28.89 5.69
CA SER A 432 20.92 -30.25 5.35
C SER A 432 21.18 -30.45 3.86
N LEU A 433 20.46 -29.71 3.00
CA LEU A 433 20.63 -29.74 1.55
C LEU A 433 21.90 -29.03 1.08
N LYS A 434 22.58 -28.28 1.95
CA LYS A 434 23.79 -27.49 1.62
C LYS A 434 23.60 -26.67 0.33
N PRO A 435 22.61 -25.76 0.29
CA PRO A 435 22.39 -24.93 -0.89
C PRO A 435 23.56 -23.97 -1.11
N ASP A 436 23.81 -23.61 -2.36
CA ASP A 436 24.71 -22.51 -2.73
C ASP A 436 23.95 -21.20 -3.01
N LEU A 437 22.62 -21.27 -3.08
CA LEU A 437 21.71 -20.14 -3.18
C LEU A 437 20.35 -20.50 -2.58
N ILE A 438 19.77 -19.56 -1.84
CA ILE A 438 18.37 -19.60 -1.41
C ILE A 438 17.62 -18.43 -2.05
N ILE A 439 16.48 -18.72 -2.66
CA ILE A 439 15.58 -17.71 -3.22
C ILE A 439 14.27 -17.74 -2.44
N GLY A 440 13.77 -16.58 -2.04
CA GLY A 440 12.50 -16.46 -1.33
C GLY A 440 11.79 -15.14 -1.58
N ASN A 441 10.87 -14.79 -0.71
CA ASN A 441 10.05 -13.60 -0.83
C ASN A 441 9.85 -12.91 0.51
N LYS A 442 9.95 -11.58 0.50
CA LYS A 442 9.82 -10.76 1.70
C LYS A 442 8.44 -10.86 2.34
N VAL A 443 7.36 -10.89 1.57
CA VAL A 443 5.99 -10.99 2.09
C VAL A 443 5.81 -12.25 2.96
N ARG A 444 6.49 -13.34 2.61
CA ARG A 444 6.34 -14.64 3.26
C ARG A 444 7.41 -14.89 4.33
N GLN A 445 8.67 -14.66 3.99
CA GLN A 445 9.81 -15.18 4.75
C GLN A 445 10.71 -14.09 5.35
N GLU A 446 10.30 -12.81 5.37
CA GLU A 446 11.14 -11.72 5.90
C GLU A 446 11.65 -11.99 7.33
N LYS A 447 10.84 -12.63 8.18
CA LYS A 447 11.20 -12.95 9.57
C LYS A 447 12.38 -13.93 9.68
N ILE A 448 12.55 -14.83 8.71
CA ILE A 448 13.58 -15.87 8.70
C ILE A 448 14.77 -15.54 7.78
N TYR A 449 14.77 -14.38 7.13
CA TYR A 449 15.82 -13.97 6.19
C TYR A 449 17.24 -14.06 6.77
N GLU A 450 17.47 -13.53 7.98
CA GLU A 450 18.81 -13.57 8.61
C GLU A 450 19.25 -14.99 8.95
N GLN A 451 18.32 -15.92 9.18
CA GLN A 451 18.62 -17.32 9.44
C GLN A 451 18.95 -18.05 8.13
N LEU A 452 18.22 -17.77 7.05
CA LEU A 452 18.51 -18.28 5.71
C LEU A 452 19.86 -17.79 5.20
N LYS A 453 20.21 -16.52 5.44
CA LYS A 453 21.50 -15.93 5.07
C LYS A 453 22.70 -16.59 5.78
N GLN A 454 22.49 -17.18 6.96
CA GLN A 454 23.53 -17.98 7.63
C GLN A 454 23.75 -19.35 6.99
N ILE A 455 22.79 -19.84 6.20
CA ILE A 455 22.87 -21.12 5.50
C ILE A 455 23.56 -20.93 4.14
N ALA A 456 23.11 -19.98 3.32
CA ALA A 456 23.63 -19.70 1.99
C ALA A 456 23.32 -18.25 1.55
N PRO A 457 23.99 -17.72 0.51
CA PRO A 457 23.57 -16.47 -0.14
C PRO A 457 22.06 -16.48 -0.41
N THR A 458 21.35 -15.42 -0.01
CA THR A 458 19.89 -15.42 0.01
C THR A 458 19.32 -14.18 -0.69
N VAL A 459 18.48 -14.39 -1.70
CA VAL A 459 17.88 -13.32 -2.52
C VAL A 459 16.36 -13.37 -2.43
N PHE A 460 15.74 -12.24 -2.10
CA PHE A 460 14.30 -12.12 -1.88
C PHE A 460 13.63 -11.17 -2.87
N ALA A 461 12.55 -11.62 -3.50
CA ALA A 461 11.59 -10.73 -4.15
C ALA A 461 10.81 -9.89 -3.13
N GLU A 462 10.29 -8.73 -3.55
CA GLU A 462 9.62 -7.76 -2.67
C GLU A 462 8.15 -8.14 -2.42
N ASP A 463 7.44 -8.59 -3.47
CA ASP A 463 5.99 -8.82 -3.47
C ASP A 463 5.62 -10.10 -4.24
N LEU A 464 4.35 -10.48 -4.26
CA LEU A 464 3.79 -11.66 -4.95
C LEU A 464 2.70 -11.23 -5.95
N SER A 465 1.93 -12.20 -6.46
CA SER A 465 0.72 -11.98 -7.26
C SER A 465 0.97 -11.19 -8.55
N GLY A 466 0.53 -9.93 -8.64
CA GLY A 466 0.63 -9.11 -9.86
C GLY A 466 2.07 -8.84 -10.34
N PHE A 467 3.07 -9.06 -9.49
CA PHE A 467 4.49 -8.81 -9.75
C PHE A 467 5.28 -10.04 -10.23
N TRP A 468 4.59 -11.10 -10.68
CA TRP A 468 5.25 -12.36 -11.04
C TRP A 468 6.28 -12.21 -12.17
N LYS A 469 6.12 -11.28 -13.12
CA LYS A 469 7.11 -11.03 -14.18
C LYS A 469 8.38 -10.36 -13.64
N GLU A 470 8.24 -9.43 -12.71
CA GLU A 470 9.35 -8.77 -12.02
C GLU A 470 10.12 -9.77 -11.17
N ASN A 471 9.41 -10.61 -10.42
CA ASN A 471 9.99 -11.70 -9.63
C ASN A 471 10.72 -12.70 -10.54
N PHE A 472 10.10 -13.10 -11.64
CA PHE A 472 10.71 -14.00 -12.62
C PHE A 472 12.06 -13.45 -13.15
N ARG A 473 12.13 -12.15 -13.49
CA ARG A 473 13.37 -11.51 -13.92
C ARG A 473 14.43 -11.53 -12.82
N LEU A 474 14.05 -11.21 -11.58
CA LEU A 474 14.96 -11.29 -10.44
C LEU A 474 15.51 -12.71 -10.27
N TYR A 475 14.65 -13.72 -10.30
CA TYR A 475 15.06 -15.11 -10.07
C TYR A 475 16.00 -15.62 -11.17
N THR A 476 15.65 -15.37 -12.44
CA THR A 476 16.47 -15.77 -13.59
C THR A 476 17.81 -15.04 -13.62
N GLU A 477 17.85 -13.75 -13.26
CA GLU A 477 19.11 -13.01 -13.09
C GLU A 477 19.98 -13.61 -11.97
N THR A 478 19.36 -13.93 -10.83
CA THR A 478 20.04 -14.51 -9.66
C THR A 478 20.75 -15.82 -10.01
N ILE A 479 20.08 -16.70 -10.76
CA ILE A 479 20.62 -18.01 -11.17
C ILE A 479 21.50 -17.98 -12.44
N ASN A 480 21.89 -16.79 -12.90
CA ASN A 480 22.72 -16.59 -14.10
C ASN A 480 22.08 -17.01 -15.43
N LYS A 481 20.75 -16.92 -15.52
CA LYS A 481 19.97 -17.26 -16.72
C LYS A 481 19.13 -16.07 -17.20
N LYS A 482 19.68 -14.86 -17.09
CA LYS A 482 18.98 -13.62 -17.43
C LYS A 482 18.54 -13.60 -18.89
N THR A 483 19.39 -14.05 -19.80
CA THR A 483 19.08 -14.09 -21.24
C THR A 483 17.98 -15.09 -21.53
N GLU A 484 18.08 -16.32 -21.03
CA GLU A 484 17.03 -17.33 -21.19
C GLU A 484 15.71 -16.88 -20.57
N GLY A 485 15.77 -16.19 -19.43
CA GLY A 485 14.62 -15.59 -18.76
C GLY A 485 13.91 -14.53 -19.60
N GLU A 486 14.65 -13.58 -20.18
CA GLU A 486 14.07 -12.58 -21.08
C GLU A 486 13.52 -13.21 -22.37
N ASP A 487 14.17 -14.25 -22.91
CA ASP A 487 13.71 -14.95 -24.11
C ASP A 487 12.34 -15.63 -23.88
N VAL A 488 12.17 -16.34 -22.75
CA VAL A 488 10.89 -17.00 -22.44
C VAL A 488 9.79 -16.01 -22.07
N LEU A 489 10.13 -14.88 -21.44
CA LEU A 489 9.18 -13.79 -21.21
C LEU A 489 8.76 -13.11 -22.52
N ALA A 490 9.70 -12.86 -23.43
CA ALA A 490 9.40 -12.31 -24.75
C ALA A 490 8.50 -13.25 -25.56
N ALA A 491 8.73 -14.57 -25.47
CA ALA A 491 7.86 -15.57 -26.08
C ALA A 491 6.44 -15.52 -25.49
N PHE A 492 6.30 -15.38 -24.16
CA PHE A 492 5.01 -15.22 -23.51
C PHE A 492 4.30 -13.93 -23.94
N ASP A 493 4.98 -12.79 -23.91
CA ASP A 493 4.42 -11.49 -24.32
C ASP A 493 3.96 -11.50 -25.78
N LYS A 494 4.69 -12.21 -26.65
CA LYS A 494 4.27 -12.44 -28.04
C LYS A 494 2.96 -13.23 -28.11
N ARG A 495 2.83 -14.33 -27.34
CA ARG A 495 1.59 -15.11 -27.27
C ARG A 495 0.41 -14.26 -26.78
N VAL A 496 0.62 -13.45 -25.75
CA VAL A 496 -0.40 -12.53 -25.22
C VAL A 496 -0.84 -11.54 -26.30
N ALA A 497 0.09 -10.97 -27.07
CA ALA A 497 -0.23 -10.06 -28.17
C ALA A 497 -1.04 -10.76 -29.28
N GLU A 498 -0.66 -11.98 -29.66
CA GLU A 498 -1.38 -12.79 -30.66
C GLU A 498 -2.81 -13.11 -30.21
N VAL A 499 -2.99 -13.52 -28.95
CA VAL A 499 -4.33 -13.80 -28.39
C VAL A 499 -5.16 -12.51 -28.31
N LYS A 500 -4.56 -11.40 -27.87
CA LYS A 500 -5.21 -10.08 -27.80
C LYS A 500 -5.72 -9.63 -29.16
N GLU A 501 -4.92 -9.78 -30.21
CA GLU A 501 -5.34 -9.44 -31.58
C GLU A 501 -6.52 -10.31 -32.03
N LYS A 502 -6.47 -11.62 -31.78
CA LYS A 502 -7.54 -12.56 -32.15
C LYS A 502 -8.85 -12.36 -31.36
N LEU A 503 -8.78 -11.83 -30.13
CA LEU A 503 -9.97 -11.58 -29.30
C LEU A 503 -10.92 -10.59 -29.99
N GLY A 504 -10.42 -9.50 -30.57
CA GLY A 504 -11.25 -8.46 -31.18
C GLY A 504 -12.40 -8.02 -30.25
N GLU A 505 -13.62 -7.97 -30.76
CA GLU A 505 -14.82 -7.60 -30.00
C GLU A 505 -15.13 -8.56 -28.83
N LYS A 506 -14.63 -9.81 -28.85
CA LYS A 506 -14.82 -10.76 -27.74
C LYS A 506 -14.20 -10.24 -26.44
N ALA A 507 -13.20 -9.36 -26.52
CA ALA A 507 -12.59 -8.69 -25.37
C ALA A 507 -13.58 -7.80 -24.60
N ASN A 508 -14.70 -7.38 -25.20
CA ASN A 508 -15.74 -6.61 -24.50
C ASN A 508 -16.56 -7.45 -23.50
N THR A 509 -16.39 -8.77 -23.50
CA THR A 509 -17.03 -9.69 -22.54
C THR A 509 -16.53 -9.38 -21.13
N LYS A 510 -17.43 -9.01 -20.22
CA LYS A 510 -17.12 -8.74 -18.81
C LYS A 510 -16.84 -10.04 -18.06
N VAL A 511 -15.56 -10.28 -17.76
CA VAL A 511 -15.11 -11.45 -17.02
C VAL A 511 -15.04 -11.16 -15.51
N SER A 512 -15.84 -11.91 -14.75
CA SER A 512 -15.85 -11.92 -13.28
C SER A 512 -14.98 -13.07 -12.76
N ILE A 513 -14.17 -12.80 -11.72
CA ILE A 513 -13.31 -13.77 -11.05
C ILE A 513 -13.68 -13.84 -9.58
N VAL A 514 -14.12 -15.01 -9.13
CA VAL A 514 -14.59 -15.25 -7.75
C VAL A 514 -13.81 -16.37 -7.09
N ARG A 515 -13.45 -16.20 -5.83
CA ARG A 515 -12.86 -17.26 -5.00
C ARG A 515 -13.81 -17.63 -3.88
N PHE A 516 -14.08 -18.91 -3.75
CA PHE A 516 -14.75 -19.48 -2.60
C PHE A 516 -13.73 -20.15 -1.67
N SER A 517 -13.89 -19.96 -0.37
CA SER A 517 -13.11 -20.65 0.65
C SER A 517 -13.99 -20.92 1.86
N ALA A 518 -13.53 -21.76 2.78
CA ALA A 518 -14.30 -22.14 3.98
C ALA A 518 -14.72 -20.93 4.84
N SER A 519 -13.92 -19.86 4.85
CA SER A 519 -14.14 -18.70 5.72
C SER A 519 -14.72 -17.47 5.04
N GLN A 520 -14.58 -17.36 3.72
CA GLN A 520 -14.91 -16.12 3.00
C GLN A 520 -15.08 -16.35 1.50
N VAL A 521 -15.86 -15.47 0.89
CA VAL A 521 -16.01 -15.38 -0.56
C VAL A 521 -15.43 -14.04 -1.03
N ARG A 522 -14.65 -14.07 -2.12
CA ARG A 522 -13.91 -12.90 -2.61
C ARG A 522 -14.10 -12.69 -4.10
N ILE A 523 -14.11 -11.44 -4.53
CA ILE A 523 -13.89 -11.08 -5.94
C ILE A 523 -12.45 -10.59 -6.13
N TYR A 524 -11.88 -10.89 -7.29
CA TYR A 524 -10.51 -10.55 -7.64
C TYR A 524 -10.48 -9.35 -8.58
N GLN A 525 -9.66 -8.35 -8.27
CA GLN A 525 -9.55 -7.08 -9.01
C GLN A 525 -8.30 -7.08 -9.91
N LYS A 526 -7.93 -5.92 -10.49
CA LYS A 526 -6.86 -5.84 -11.50
C LYS A 526 -5.48 -6.24 -11.00
N ASN A 527 -5.12 -5.91 -9.76
CA ASN A 527 -3.76 -6.14 -9.24
C ASN A 527 -3.54 -7.57 -8.72
N THR A 528 -4.23 -8.56 -9.30
CA THR A 528 -4.11 -9.99 -8.97
C THR A 528 -3.48 -10.76 -10.11
N PHE A 529 -3.06 -12.01 -9.88
CA PHE A 529 -2.42 -12.83 -10.90
C PHE A 529 -3.25 -12.94 -12.19
N SER A 530 -4.52 -13.37 -12.07
CA SER A 530 -5.45 -13.43 -13.21
C SER A 530 -5.86 -12.05 -13.70
N GLY A 531 -6.05 -11.08 -12.78
CA GLY A 531 -6.40 -9.70 -13.13
C GLY A 531 -5.40 -9.03 -14.07
N VAL A 532 -4.11 -9.19 -13.82
CA VAL A 532 -3.03 -8.62 -14.65
C VAL A 532 -3.04 -9.21 -16.06
N LEU A 533 -3.28 -10.52 -16.22
CA LEU A 533 -3.34 -11.14 -17.55
C LEU A 533 -4.60 -10.70 -18.32
N LEU A 534 -5.76 -10.64 -17.65
CA LEU A 534 -7.00 -10.13 -18.27
C LEU A 534 -6.82 -8.69 -18.75
N ASP A 535 -6.18 -7.84 -17.95
CA ASP A 535 -5.86 -6.45 -18.32
C ASP A 535 -4.89 -6.36 -19.52
N GLN A 536 -3.84 -7.19 -19.54
CA GLN A 536 -2.92 -7.29 -20.68
C GLN A 536 -3.65 -7.68 -21.98
N LEU A 537 -4.59 -8.63 -21.90
CA LEU A 537 -5.43 -9.05 -23.02
C LEU A 537 -6.50 -8.01 -23.40
N GLY A 538 -6.72 -6.99 -22.57
CA GLY A 538 -7.77 -5.98 -22.78
C GLY A 538 -9.18 -6.53 -22.57
N ILE A 539 -9.32 -7.62 -21.82
CA ILE A 539 -10.63 -8.22 -21.52
C ILE A 539 -11.35 -7.36 -20.48
N ALA A 540 -12.59 -6.99 -20.78
CA ALA A 540 -13.42 -6.16 -19.92
C ALA A 540 -13.71 -6.85 -18.57
N ARG A 541 -13.88 -6.04 -17.53
CA ARG A 541 -14.24 -6.48 -16.18
C ARG A 541 -15.57 -5.84 -15.74
N PRO A 542 -16.35 -6.49 -14.86
CA PRO A 542 -17.46 -5.84 -14.16
C PRO A 542 -16.96 -4.63 -13.36
N ALA A 543 -17.81 -3.61 -13.13
CA ALA A 543 -17.39 -2.37 -12.47
C ALA A 543 -16.79 -2.59 -11.06
N SER A 544 -17.30 -3.58 -10.34
CA SER A 544 -16.79 -4.03 -9.02
C SER A 544 -15.37 -4.60 -9.06
N GLN A 545 -14.94 -5.07 -10.24
CA GLN A 545 -13.65 -5.73 -10.46
C GLN A 545 -12.73 -4.95 -11.42
N ASP A 546 -13.25 -3.93 -12.09
CA ASP A 546 -12.52 -3.00 -12.97
C ASP A 546 -11.82 -1.87 -12.20
N VAL A 547 -11.24 -2.21 -11.05
CA VAL A 547 -10.59 -1.27 -10.13
C VAL A 547 -9.14 -1.68 -9.91
N ASP A 548 -8.27 -0.70 -9.69
CA ASP A 548 -6.83 -0.89 -9.42
C ASP A 548 -6.59 -1.36 -7.97
N GLY A 549 -7.37 -2.36 -7.53
CA GLY A 549 -7.28 -2.99 -6.22
C GLY A 549 -6.87 -4.46 -6.32
N PHE A 550 -6.79 -5.13 -5.17
CA PHE A 550 -6.35 -6.53 -5.06
C PHE A 550 -7.55 -7.48 -4.97
N ILE A 551 -8.26 -7.49 -3.85
CA ILE A 551 -9.43 -8.34 -3.62
C ILE A 551 -10.47 -7.56 -2.82
N GLU A 552 -11.73 -7.99 -2.93
CA GLU A 552 -12.79 -7.57 -2.03
C GLU A 552 -13.45 -8.81 -1.41
N VAL A 553 -13.70 -8.77 -0.10
CA VAL A 553 -14.43 -9.82 0.62
C VAL A 553 -15.91 -9.48 0.56
N LEU A 554 -16.72 -10.44 0.09
CA LEU A 554 -18.14 -10.23 -0.10
C LEU A 554 -18.96 -10.77 1.09
N SER A 555 -19.98 -9.99 1.45
CA SER A 555 -21.16 -10.46 2.18
C SER A 555 -22.25 -10.93 1.21
N LYS A 556 -23.27 -11.64 1.70
CA LYS A 556 -24.39 -12.12 0.87
C LYS A 556 -25.15 -10.97 0.21
N GLU A 557 -25.23 -9.83 0.87
CA GLU A 557 -25.86 -8.62 0.36
C GLU A 557 -25.13 -8.05 -0.86
N GLN A 558 -23.85 -8.40 -1.04
CA GLN A 558 -22.99 -7.95 -2.15
C GLN A 558 -22.86 -8.99 -3.27
N ILE A 559 -23.73 -10.01 -3.32
CA ILE A 559 -23.71 -11.03 -4.39
C ILE A 559 -23.79 -10.40 -5.79
N SER A 560 -24.46 -9.25 -5.95
CA SER A 560 -24.50 -8.50 -7.22
C SER A 560 -23.12 -8.15 -7.78
N GLU A 561 -22.12 -7.99 -6.93
CA GLU A 561 -20.76 -7.62 -7.33
C GLU A 561 -20.00 -8.77 -8.02
N MET A 562 -20.55 -10.00 -7.99
CA MET A 562 -20.02 -11.17 -8.69
C MET A 562 -20.47 -11.26 -10.15
N ASP A 563 -21.46 -10.46 -10.57
CA ASP A 563 -22.06 -10.60 -11.90
C ASP A 563 -21.08 -10.27 -13.03
N GLY A 564 -21.40 -10.71 -14.23
CA GLY A 564 -20.61 -10.50 -15.44
C GLY A 564 -21.24 -11.19 -16.64
N ASP A 565 -20.61 -11.06 -17.80
CA ASP A 565 -21.03 -11.86 -18.97
C ASP A 565 -20.58 -13.32 -18.81
N VAL A 566 -19.48 -13.54 -18.08
CA VAL A 566 -18.98 -14.84 -17.62
C VAL A 566 -18.34 -14.70 -16.25
N MET A 567 -18.53 -15.70 -15.39
CA MET A 567 -17.90 -15.79 -14.08
C MET A 567 -17.06 -17.06 -14.02
N PHE A 568 -15.74 -16.88 -13.89
CA PHE A 568 -14.85 -17.96 -13.51
C PHE A 568 -14.70 -17.96 -12.00
N TYR A 569 -14.85 -19.14 -11.40
CA TYR A 569 -14.64 -19.29 -9.97
C TYR A 569 -13.71 -20.46 -9.65
N PHE A 570 -12.92 -20.30 -8.60
CA PHE A 570 -12.10 -21.39 -8.06
C PHE A 570 -12.37 -21.53 -6.57
N VAL A 571 -12.12 -22.74 -6.06
CA VAL A 571 -12.42 -23.14 -4.70
C VAL A 571 -11.11 -23.45 -4.00
N SER A 572 -10.91 -22.82 -2.84
CA SER A 572 -9.75 -23.03 -2.00
C SER A 572 -10.12 -23.84 -0.78
N GLU A 573 -9.62 -25.07 -0.78
CA GLU A 573 -9.97 -26.09 0.19
C GLU A 573 -8.71 -26.84 0.61
N ASN A 574 -8.58 -27.07 1.91
CA ASN A 574 -7.51 -27.92 2.42
C ASN A 574 -7.80 -29.37 2.04
N VAL A 575 -6.76 -30.13 1.76
CA VAL A 575 -6.87 -31.56 1.43
C VAL A 575 -7.66 -32.29 2.53
N GLY A 576 -8.78 -32.90 2.14
CA GLY A 576 -9.67 -33.66 3.03
C GLY A 576 -10.78 -32.87 3.72
N SER A 577 -10.89 -31.55 3.51
CA SER A 577 -12.05 -30.74 3.93
C SER A 577 -13.10 -30.68 2.82
N THR A 578 -14.36 -30.40 3.19
CA THR A 578 -15.48 -30.10 2.27
C THR A 578 -16.16 -28.77 2.61
N ASP A 579 -15.53 -27.94 3.46
CA ASP A 579 -16.13 -26.72 3.99
C ASP A 579 -16.30 -25.64 2.91
N ALA A 580 -15.33 -25.50 2.00
CA ALA A 580 -15.41 -24.54 0.91
C ALA A 580 -16.45 -24.99 -0.13
N ALA A 581 -16.57 -26.30 -0.39
CA ALA A 581 -17.62 -26.84 -1.25
C ALA A 581 -19.03 -26.53 -0.72
N ASN A 582 -19.24 -26.62 0.60
CA ASN A 582 -20.51 -26.23 1.23
C ASN A 582 -20.79 -24.74 1.05
N VAL A 583 -19.78 -23.87 1.18
CA VAL A 583 -19.93 -22.43 0.93
C VAL A 583 -20.31 -22.16 -0.52
N VAL A 584 -19.72 -22.86 -1.49
CA VAL A 584 -20.11 -22.76 -2.91
C VAL A 584 -21.58 -23.12 -3.08
N GLU A 585 -22.01 -24.26 -2.52
CA GLU A 585 -23.40 -24.70 -2.62
C GLU A 585 -24.36 -23.68 -1.99
N GLU A 586 -24.01 -23.17 -0.81
CA GLU A 586 -24.80 -22.18 -0.08
C GLU A 586 -24.95 -20.86 -0.86
N TRP A 587 -23.86 -20.36 -1.45
CA TRP A 587 -23.86 -19.13 -2.23
C TRP A 587 -24.54 -19.28 -3.58
N MET A 588 -24.29 -20.38 -4.30
CA MET A 588 -24.93 -20.61 -5.60
C MET A 588 -26.42 -20.92 -5.48
N ASN A 589 -26.87 -21.45 -4.33
CA ASN A 589 -28.29 -21.68 -4.09
C ASN A 589 -29.07 -20.44 -3.61
N ASP A 590 -28.36 -19.37 -3.25
CA ASP A 590 -28.95 -18.13 -2.77
C ASP A 590 -29.87 -17.49 -3.84
N PRO A 591 -31.07 -16.99 -3.49
CA PRO A 591 -31.94 -16.30 -4.42
C PRO A 591 -31.28 -15.11 -5.13
N LEU A 592 -30.39 -14.37 -4.45
CA LEU A 592 -29.67 -13.25 -5.05
C LEU A 592 -28.72 -13.75 -6.14
N PHE A 593 -28.02 -14.86 -5.90
CA PHE A 593 -27.10 -15.45 -6.87
C PHE A 593 -27.86 -15.99 -8.10
N LYS A 594 -28.96 -16.71 -7.88
CA LYS A 594 -29.85 -17.20 -8.95
C LYS A 594 -30.46 -16.07 -9.77
N ASN A 595 -30.50 -14.85 -9.24
CA ASN A 595 -30.98 -13.67 -9.94
C ASN A 595 -29.89 -12.94 -10.75
N LEU A 596 -28.62 -13.30 -10.64
CA LEU A 596 -27.55 -12.73 -11.46
C LEU A 596 -27.73 -13.10 -12.94
N ASP A 597 -27.33 -12.20 -13.84
CA ASP A 597 -27.42 -12.45 -15.28
C ASP A 597 -26.46 -13.58 -15.68
N VAL A 598 -25.27 -13.63 -15.09
CA VAL A 598 -24.29 -14.71 -15.33
C VAL A 598 -24.83 -16.10 -14.96
N ALA A 599 -25.62 -16.19 -13.88
CA ALA A 599 -26.23 -17.42 -13.41
C ALA A 599 -27.38 -17.85 -14.33
N LYS A 600 -28.26 -16.91 -14.70
CA LYS A 600 -29.38 -17.15 -15.62
C LYS A 600 -28.92 -17.61 -17.01
N ASN A 601 -27.77 -17.12 -17.45
CA ASN A 601 -27.17 -17.46 -18.75
C ASN A 601 -26.31 -18.74 -18.72
N ASN A 602 -26.22 -19.45 -17.58
CA ASN A 602 -25.35 -20.62 -17.40
C ASN A 602 -23.88 -20.33 -17.78
N LYS A 603 -23.36 -19.16 -17.38
CA LYS A 603 -21.97 -18.73 -17.63
C LYS A 603 -21.12 -18.69 -16.36
N VAL A 604 -21.39 -19.63 -15.45
CA VAL A 604 -20.65 -19.84 -14.19
C VAL A 604 -19.76 -21.06 -14.37
N ILE A 605 -18.44 -20.88 -14.34
CA ILE A 605 -17.47 -21.90 -14.75
C ILE A 605 -16.44 -22.09 -13.63
N GLN A 606 -16.33 -23.32 -13.14
CA GLN A 606 -15.27 -23.67 -12.20
C GLN A 606 -13.95 -23.82 -12.93
N VAL A 607 -12.89 -23.27 -12.34
CA VAL A 607 -11.52 -23.34 -12.85
C VAL A 607 -10.55 -23.81 -11.78
N ASP A 608 -9.37 -24.25 -12.20
CA ASP A 608 -8.32 -24.75 -11.30
C ASP A 608 -7.66 -23.60 -10.52
N GLU A 609 -7.59 -23.70 -9.18
CA GLU A 609 -6.97 -22.67 -8.34
C GLU A 609 -5.47 -22.53 -8.62
N GLY A 610 -4.77 -23.65 -8.84
CA GLY A 610 -3.34 -23.68 -9.10
C GLY A 610 -2.99 -22.81 -10.30
N ILE A 611 -3.73 -22.99 -11.41
CA ILE A 611 -3.55 -22.24 -12.65
C ILE A 611 -4.03 -20.80 -12.53
N TRP A 612 -5.21 -20.55 -11.93
CA TRP A 612 -5.82 -19.22 -11.95
C TRP A 612 -5.32 -18.27 -10.86
N ASN A 613 -4.62 -18.78 -9.84
CA ASN A 613 -4.19 -17.97 -8.71
C ASN A 613 -2.96 -18.50 -7.96
N SER A 614 -3.03 -19.69 -7.34
CA SER A 614 -2.13 -20.02 -6.23
C SER A 614 -0.72 -20.42 -6.64
N ALA A 615 -0.52 -20.96 -7.85
CA ALA A 615 0.83 -21.23 -8.35
C ALA A 615 1.55 -19.94 -8.75
N GLY A 616 0.84 -19.02 -9.40
CA GLY A 616 1.22 -17.62 -9.55
C GLY A 616 2.48 -17.34 -10.40
N GLY A 617 2.98 -18.35 -11.13
CA GLY A 617 4.24 -18.28 -11.88
C GLY A 617 4.08 -18.30 -13.40
N TYR A 618 5.21 -18.42 -14.09
CA TYR A 618 5.30 -18.41 -15.55
C TYR A 618 4.52 -19.54 -16.25
N LYS A 619 4.59 -20.77 -15.73
CA LYS A 619 3.93 -21.92 -16.34
C LYS A 619 2.41 -21.80 -16.15
N ALA A 620 1.96 -21.44 -14.94
CA ALA A 620 0.56 -21.16 -14.67
C ALA A 620 0.03 -20.02 -15.56
N ALA A 621 0.81 -18.97 -15.81
CA ALA A 621 0.40 -17.86 -16.67
C ALA A 621 0.20 -18.30 -18.14
N ASN A 622 1.05 -19.21 -18.64
CA ASN A 622 0.87 -19.80 -19.97
C ASN A 622 -0.38 -20.68 -20.04
N LEU A 623 -0.65 -21.49 -19.01
CA LEU A 623 -1.85 -22.32 -18.94
C LEU A 623 -3.14 -21.49 -18.82
N LEU A 624 -3.11 -20.43 -18.01
CA LEU A 624 -4.23 -19.49 -17.90
C LEU A 624 -4.51 -18.81 -19.25
N LEU A 625 -3.48 -18.41 -19.97
CA LEU A 625 -3.61 -17.87 -21.33
C LEU A 625 -4.24 -18.91 -22.28
N ASP A 626 -3.83 -20.18 -22.20
CA ASP A 626 -4.39 -21.27 -23.00
C ASP A 626 -5.87 -21.52 -22.71
N GLU A 627 -6.27 -21.49 -21.45
CA GLU A 627 -7.67 -21.66 -21.03
C GLU A 627 -8.54 -20.48 -21.47
N LEU A 628 -8.05 -19.26 -21.34
CA LEU A 628 -8.73 -18.06 -21.85
C LEU A 628 -8.85 -18.12 -23.37
N ALA A 629 -7.77 -18.43 -24.08
CA ALA A 629 -7.79 -18.56 -25.54
C ALA A 629 -8.74 -19.67 -26.01
N LYS A 630 -8.83 -20.78 -25.26
CA LYS A 630 -9.80 -21.85 -25.50
C LYS A 630 -11.23 -21.36 -25.32
N TYR A 631 -11.52 -20.71 -24.19
CA TYR A 631 -12.86 -20.23 -23.85
C TYR A 631 -13.37 -19.24 -24.89
N PHE A 632 -12.52 -18.31 -25.34
CA PHE A 632 -12.86 -17.34 -26.35
C PHE A 632 -12.72 -17.87 -27.79
N GLU A 633 -12.29 -19.11 -28.00
CA GLU A 633 -12.08 -19.73 -29.32
C GLU A 633 -11.11 -18.92 -30.20
N VAL A 634 -9.93 -18.59 -29.65
CA VAL A 634 -8.89 -17.75 -30.27
C VAL A 634 -7.47 -18.35 -30.18
N GLN A 635 -7.38 -19.67 -30.05
CA GLN A 635 -6.10 -20.40 -29.97
C GLN A 635 -5.23 -20.19 -31.23
#